data_AF-A0A7S1B4A6-F1
#
_entry.id   AF-A0A7S1B4A6-F1
#
_cell.length_a   1.000
_cell.length_b   1.000
_cell.length_c   1.000
_cell.angle_alpha   90.00
_cell.angle_beta   90.00
_cell.angle_gamma   90.00
#
_symmetry.space_group_name_H-M   'P 1'
#
loop_
_entity.id
_entity.type
_entity.pdbx_description
1 polymer ?
#
loop_
_entity_poly.entity_id
_entity_poly.type
_entity_poly.pdbx_seq_one_letter_code
_entity_poly.pdbx_strand_id
1 'polypeptide(L)'
;MLDMNEDIDTSVVSPVVLSKAPPSEDHGASDAEVVDESVSDKELLSASMIISIWRVLFLSIMVYEWHHTLPHYPLDLENKMVGGEASAGKDRWYGYDQFLWLQDLLPDTQDKVDQFKLLGYIPGVIAVVSPGIFWFLLPGTSEKFLKIVQHFIFYCCSGAFTILYAMRFFSLSTWFTNHNYLFFLLLVLTTFTGGGGHSLLGIFNVWKSRKTREKVESDDAVYRTYEASNTNRCEWAIVVIRAQMAVVYLFASLWKIHVDWFSGRIVQGIFISFEEQDVHRGVPWAALLKWWPNIFVAVAFFGWLLDFSMFLLLTFAKPKNSTIKAFAVSCLLFHSFTGFTMSQRIGYAFPGVCISSIVAFFPINDDANLVTWILRYELDERRSNNGCAGITEASNLQRRFTLVWIFIQLLLPLRTPIISKGEFPYTFRCYRYSWTMMMHSSSNFIIFPEPNPHPPITTLNLLPTCMGKGKLPNKYMPRKVYYPNSDGPGQNTYTLPTHLLLNAREHAIMESFVSYVPHVAGGMARMINKIVPKDVSCLKFGYDSHKIGIFASYHSKLNDIGAYHRLIDPSVDLAVIDKERIDALENLQLRLARTILDYPFDGTEWVLKGIGSMRNHALTLQPLLERRFPGNSVHLFADRSSCLADLPFWFETMNRPVRVVSLLTADERPLLIQADDKPITLFPSFSSKDDSIDVSEVLFASSSIMIGTDKKETDVPCIETEAEDMIFALVL
;
A
#
# COMPACT_ATOMS: atom_id res chain seq x y z
N MET A 1 -7.53 -36.21 1.83
CA MET A 1 -8.09 -35.94 3.18
C MET A 1 -8.69 -34.54 3.10
N LEU A 2 -9.98 -34.31 2.90
CA LEU A 2 -11.21 -35.08 3.10
C LEU A 2 -12.09 -34.96 1.84
N ASP A 3 -12.62 -36.09 1.38
CA ASP A 3 -13.81 -36.15 0.52
C ASP A 3 -15.04 -35.96 1.40
N MET A 4 -15.92 -35.03 1.04
CA MET A 4 -17.31 -35.02 1.52
C MET A 4 -18.22 -34.80 0.32
N ASN A 5 -18.74 -35.92 -0.19
CA ASN A 5 -19.98 -35.99 -0.93
C ASN A 5 -21.13 -35.91 0.09
N GLU A 6 -22.04 -34.96 -0.08
CA GLU A 6 -23.39 -35.07 0.47
C GLU A 6 -24.41 -34.81 -0.65
N ASP A 7 -25.22 -35.83 -0.87
CA ASP A 7 -26.39 -35.87 -1.72
C ASP A 7 -27.44 -34.86 -1.23
N ILE A 8 -27.86 -33.93 -2.11
CA ILE A 8 -29.03 -33.10 -1.86
C ILE A 8 -30.24 -33.72 -2.56
N ASP A 9 -31.10 -34.28 -1.73
CA ASP A 9 -32.39 -34.86 -2.05
C ASP A 9 -33.36 -33.79 -2.57
N THR A 10 -33.93 -34.01 -3.76
CA THR A 10 -34.85 -33.07 -4.42
C THR A 10 -36.29 -33.53 -4.18
N SER A 11 -36.92 -33.04 -3.11
CA SER A 11 -38.34 -33.26 -2.86
C SER A 11 -39.19 -32.02 -3.21
N VAL A 12 -39.87 -32.13 -4.35
CA VAL A 12 -41.28 -31.79 -4.63
C VAL A 12 -41.88 -30.62 -3.82
N VAL A 13 -41.96 -29.44 -4.45
CA VAL A 13 -42.87 -28.36 -4.02
C VAL A 13 -44.14 -28.41 -4.89
N SER A 14 -45.27 -28.76 -4.27
CA SER A 14 -46.60 -28.65 -4.87
C SER A 14 -47.09 -27.19 -4.93
N PRO A 15 -47.84 -26.78 -5.96
CA PRO A 15 -48.40 -25.44 -6.02
C PRO A 15 -49.65 -25.33 -5.14
N VAL A 16 -49.61 -24.42 -4.16
CA VAL A 16 -50.79 -24.01 -3.39
C VAL A 16 -51.71 -23.18 -4.30
N VAL A 17 -52.86 -23.76 -4.61
CA VAL A 17 -53.99 -23.11 -5.28
C VAL A 17 -54.72 -22.24 -4.25
N LEU A 18 -54.64 -20.92 -4.40
CA LEU A 18 -55.43 -19.94 -3.64
C LEU A 18 -56.83 -19.86 -4.25
N SER A 19 -57.83 -20.35 -3.50
CA SER A 19 -59.25 -20.22 -3.82
C SER A 19 -59.74 -18.79 -3.54
N LYS A 20 -60.50 -18.24 -4.49
CA LYS A 20 -61.25 -16.99 -4.36
C LYS A 20 -62.41 -17.17 -3.36
N ALA A 21 -62.46 -16.32 -2.34
CA ALA A 21 -63.66 -16.09 -1.53
C ALA A 21 -64.47 -14.90 -2.10
N PRO A 22 -65.81 -14.89 -1.98
CA PRO A 22 -66.68 -13.85 -2.53
C PRO A 22 -66.73 -12.60 -1.64
N PRO A 23 -67.18 -11.45 -2.19
CA PRO A 23 -67.23 -10.20 -1.44
C PRO A 23 -68.47 -10.18 -0.54
N SER A 24 -68.27 -9.92 0.75
CA SER A 24 -69.34 -9.46 1.64
C SER A 24 -69.27 -7.93 1.72
N GLU A 25 -70.28 -7.29 1.15
CA GLU A 25 -70.66 -5.92 1.47
C GLU A 25 -71.00 -5.85 2.96
N ASP A 26 -70.37 -4.94 3.70
CA ASP A 26 -71.03 -4.39 4.86
C ASP A 26 -70.62 -2.93 5.07
N HIS A 27 -71.66 -2.10 5.19
CA HIS A 27 -71.61 -0.67 5.39
C HIS A 27 -71.33 -0.39 6.87
N GLY A 28 -70.14 0.13 7.18
CA GLY A 28 -69.77 0.58 8.52
C GLY A 28 -69.22 2.00 8.47
N ALA A 29 -69.87 2.89 9.22
CA ALA A 29 -69.68 4.34 9.18
C ALA A 29 -68.25 4.80 9.48
N SER A 30 -67.90 5.89 8.80
CA SER A 30 -66.68 6.66 8.89
C SER A 30 -66.55 7.39 10.23
N ASP A 31 -65.73 6.87 11.14
CA ASP A 31 -65.02 7.68 12.12
C ASP A 31 -63.59 7.85 11.61
N ALA A 32 -63.37 8.95 10.89
CA ALA A 32 -62.06 9.40 10.49
C ALA A 32 -61.31 9.84 11.75
N GLU A 33 -60.62 8.89 12.38
CA GLU A 33 -59.54 9.18 13.31
C GLU A 33 -58.49 9.96 12.54
N VAL A 34 -58.50 11.28 12.70
CA VAL A 34 -57.41 12.17 12.27
C VAL A 34 -56.22 11.78 13.13
N VAL A 35 -55.50 10.75 12.69
CA VAL A 35 -54.15 10.48 13.16
C VAL A 35 -53.34 11.69 12.69
N ASP A 36 -53.14 12.61 13.63
CA ASP A 36 -52.24 13.73 13.52
C ASP A 36 -50.82 13.17 13.38
N GLU A 37 -50.48 12.70 12.16
CA GLU A 37 -49.10 12.45 11.70
C GLU A 37 -48.38 13.80 11.54
N SER A 38 -48.46 14.68 12.53
CA SER A 38 -47.46 15.72 12.76
C SER A 38 -46.21 15.12 13.42
N VAL A 39 -45.79 13.94 12.93
CA VAL A 39 -44.41 13.48 13.10
C VAL A 39 -43.58 14.51 12.37
N SER A 40 -43.12 15.50 13.14
CA SER A 40 -42.10 16.49 12.79
C SER A 40 -41.25 15.95 11.65
N ASP A 41 -41.57 16.40 10.43
CA ASP A 41 -40.77 16.23 9.23
C ASP A 41 -39.46 16.97 9.52
N LYS A 42 -38.58 16.30 10.25
CA LYS A 42 -37.22 16.75 10.45
C LYS A 42 -36.62 16.81 9.06
N GLU A 43 -36.45 18.04 8.57
CA GLU A 43 -35.90 18.36 7.26
C GLU A 43 -34.69 17.45 7.00
N LEU A 44 -34.91 16.40 6.18
CA LEU A 44 -33.83 15.54 5.74
C LEU A 44 -32.92 16.39 4.84
N LEU A 45 -31.62 16.32 5.10
CA LEU A 45 -30.64 17.00 4.26
C LEU A 45 -30.78 16.46 2.83
N SER A 46 -30.98 17.35 1.87
CA SER A 46 -31.01 16.94 0.46
C SER A 46 -29.66 16.34 0.05
N ALA A 47 -29.68 15.38 -0.89
CA ALA A 47 -28.46 14.77 -1.42
C ALA A 47 -27.45 15.81 -1.98
N SER A 48 -27.96 16.90 -2.57
CA SER A 48 -27.13 18.01 -3.06
C SER A 48 -26.42 18.76 -1.92
N MET A 49 -27.11 18.98 -0.80
CA MET A 49 -26.51 19.61 0.38
C MET A 49 -25.43 18.73 1.01
N ILE A 50 -25.70 17.42 1.15
CA ILE A 50 -24.74 16.43 1.65
C ILE A 50 -23.45 16.45 0.81
N ILE A 51 -23.57 16.37 -0.52
CA ILE A 51 -22.40 16.39 -1.41
C ILE A 51 -21.67 17.73 -1.35
N SER A 52 -22.38 18.85 -1.22
CA SER A 52 -21.77 20.18 -1.07
C SER A 52 -20.94 20.30 0.19
N ILE A 53 -21.45 19.83 1.33
CA ILE A 53 -20.72 19.79 2.60
C ILE A 53 -19.51 18.86 2.48
N TRP A 54 -19.68 17.66 1.92
CA TRP A 54 -18.58 16.72 1.68
C TRP A 54 -17.44 17.37 0.89
N ARG A 55 -17.75 18.08 -0.20
CA ARG A 55 -16.74 18.77 -1.04
C ARG A 55 -15.94 19.78 -0.24
N VAL A 56 -16.62 20.65 0.50
CA VAL A 56 -15.95 21.69 1.29
C VAL A 56 -15.01 21.04 2.30
N LEU A 57 -15.50 20.06 3.07
CA LEU A 57 -14.68 19.37 4.08
C LEU A 57 -13.50 18.62 3.45
N PHE A 58 -13.79 17.74 2.48
CA PHE A 58 -12.79 16.90 1.85
C PHE A 58 -11.72 17.73 1.12
N LEU A 59 -12.11 18.68 0.26
CA LEU A 59 -11.16 19.52 -0.47
C LEU A 59 -10.37 20.43 0.48
N SER A 60 -10.95 20.90 1.58
CA SER A 60 -10.19 21.68 2.58
C SER A 60 -9.07 20.84 3.19
N ILE A 61 -9.36 19.57 3.53
CA ILE A 61 -8.34 18.65 4.04
C ILE A 61 -7.28 18.35 2.99
N MET A 62 -7.67 18.18 1.72
CA MET A 62 -6.71 17.94 0.63
C MET A 62 -5.85 19.16 0.31
N VAL A 63 -6.40 20.37 0.37
CA VAL A 63 -5.62 21.61 0.24
C VAL A 63 -4.65 21.77 1.40
N TYR A 64 -5.09 21.46 2.61
CA TYR A 64 -4.22 21.43 3.80
C TYR A 64 -3.10 20.40 3.64
N GLU A 65 -3.44 19.17 3.23
CA GLU A 65 -2.46 18.11 2.95
C GLU A 65 -1.45 18.59 1.92
N TRP A 66 -1.93 19.13 0.79
CA TRP A 66 -1.08 19.62 -0.30
C TRP A 66 -0.07 20.65 0.18
N HIS A 67 -0.51 21.58 1.03
CA HIS A 67 0.35 22.62 1.58
C HIS A 67 1.44 22.08 2.52
N HIS A 68 1.12 21.07 3.35
CA HIS A 68 1.99 20.62 4.45
C HIS A 68 2.82 19.37 4.15
N THR A 69 2.47 18.57 3.13
CA THR A 69 3.09 17.26 2.89
C THR A 69 3.94 17.20 1.63
N LEU A 70 4.07 18.31 0.88
CA LEU A 70 5.08 18.41 -0.18
C LEU A 70 6.46 18.43 0.48
N PRO A 71 7.27 17.35 0.37
CA PRO A 71 8.60 17.35 0.95
C PRO A 71 9.40 18.51 0.35
N HIS A 72 10.02 19.27 1.25
CA HIS A 72 10.73 20.49 0.98
C HIS A 72 12.09 20.23 0.33
N TYR A 73 12.14 19.65 -0.85
CA TYR A 73 13.37 19.66 -1.65
C TYR A 73 12.99 19.70 -3.14
N PRO A 74 13.64 20.54 -3.97
CA PRO A 74 13.55 20.41 -5.41
C PRO A 74 13.91 18.98 -5.82
N LEU A 75 13.20 18.42 -6.82
CA LEU A 75 13.66 17.16 -7.39
C LEU A 75 15.06 17.39 -7.94
N ASP A 76 16.03 16.64 -7.43
CA ASP A 76 17.38 16.78 -7.91
C ASP A 76 17.48 16.07 -9.27
N LEU A 77 17.16 16.76 -10.37
CA LEU A 77 17.16 16.18 -11.72
C LEU A 77 18.55 16.18 -12.38
N GLU A 78 19.49 17.00 -11.89
CA GLU A 78 20.83 17.13 -12.44
C GLU A 78 21.83 16.21 -11.71
N ASN A 79 22.57 15.40 -12.47
CA ASN A 79 23.61 14.54 -11.90
C ASN A 79 24.88 15.34 -11.52
N LYS A 80 24.87 16.15 -10.45
CA LYS A 80 26.04 16.89 -9.96
C LYS A 80 26.35 16.59 -8.49
N MET A 81 27.50 15.97 -8.22
CA MET A 81 28.02 15.89 -6.85
C MET A 81 28.78 17.17 -6.50
N VAL A 82 28.31 17.88 -5.48
CA VAL A 82 29.06 19.00 -4.91
C VAL A 82 29.15 18.75 -3.40
N GLY A 83 30.37 18.58 -2.87
CA GLY A 83 30.62 18.69 -1.43
C GLY A 83 30.35 17.47 -0.53
N GLY A 84 30.28 16.25 -1.05
CA GLY A 84 30.15 15.03 -0.23
C GLY A 84 28.70 14.61 0.08
N GLU A 85 27.72 15.45 -0.24
CA GLU A 85 26.30 15.07 -0.29
C GLU A 85 25.94 14.65 -1.73
N ALA A 86 25.62 13.38 -1.91
CA ALA A 86 25.20 12.85 -3.21
C ALA A 86 23.69 13.10 -3.44
N SER A 87 23.15 14.32 -3.37
CA SER A 87 21.69 14.51 -3.56
C SER A 87 21.22 14.25 -5.00
N ALA A 88 22.13 14.32 -5.96
CA ALA A 88 21.90 14.35 -7.40
C ALA A 88 21.20 13.14 -8.02
N GLY A 89 19.99 13.31 -8.56
CA GLY A 89 19.30 12.33 -9.42
C GLY A 89 18.54 11.22 -8.69
N LYS A 90 18.52 11.21 -7.35
CA LYS A 90 18.07 10.07 -6.55
C LYS A 90 16.56 9.83 -6.60
N ASP A 91 15.77 10.90 -6.66
CA ASP A 91 14.31 10.79 -6.76
C ASP A 91 13.87 9.97 -7.99
N ARG A 92 14.67 10.03 -9.08
CA ARG A 92 14.40 9.22 -10.26
C ARG A 92 14.42 7.71 -9.97
N TRP A 93 15.24 7.27 -9.01
CA TRP A 93 15.36 5.86 -8.61
C TRP A 93 14.08 5.31 -7.96
N TYR A 94 13.26 6.21 -7.43
CA TYR A 94 11.99 5.89 -6.78
C TYR A 94 10.80 6.20 -7.69
N GLY A 95 11.05 6.52 -8.97
CA GLY A 95 10.01 6.78 -9.94
C GLY A 95 9.16 5.57 -10.26
N TYR A 96 7.89 5.83 -10.51
CA TYR A 96 7.04 4.83 -11.14
C TYR A 96 7.41 4.69 -12.62
N ASP A 97 7.74 3.47 -13.02
CA ASP A 97 8.14 3.09 -14.37
C ASP A 97 7.25 3.69 -15.48
N GLN A 98 5.93 3.64 -15.28
CA GLN A 98 4.93 4.16 -16.20
C GLN A 98 4.78 5.68 -16.21
N PHE A 99 5.31 6.33 -15.19
CA PHE A 99 5.19 7.75 -14.94
C PHE A 99 6.56 8.42 -14.81
N LEU A 100 7.63 7.82 -15.32
CA LEU A 100 8.96 8.45 -15.33
C LEU A 100 8.92 9.82 -16.02
N TRP A 101 8.11 9.96 -17.08
CA TRP A 101 7.89 11.24 -17.76
C TRP A 101 7.21 12.30 -16.87
N LEU A 102 6.46 11.91 -15.82
CA LEU A 102 5.90 12.86 -14.86
C LEU A 102 7.00 13.53 -14.03
N GLN A 103 8.12 12.84 -13.79
CA GLN A 103 9.25 13.41 -13.06
C GLN A 103 9.89 14.56 -13.82
N ASP A 104 9.90 14.49 -15.16
CA ASP A 104 10.40 15.58 -16.01
C ASP A 104 9.48 16.81 -16.01
N LEU A 105 8.22 16.63 -15.60
CA LEU A 105 7.25 17.73 -15.44
C LEU A 105 7.27 18.35 -14.04
N LEU A 106 7.94 17.69 -13.09
CA LEU A 106 7.99 18.16 -11.72
C LEU A 106 9.11 19.20 -11.53
N PRO A 107 8.91 20.12 -10.58
CA PRO A 107 9.86 21.20 -10.34
C PRO A 107 11.21 20.68 -9.83
N ASP A 108 12.28 21.12 -10.50
CA ASP A 108 13.69 20.79 -10.23
C ASP A 108 14.46 21.90 -9.50
N THR A 109 13.80 23.04 -9.24
CA THR A 109 14.34 24.14 -8.45
C THR A 109 13.36 24.57 -7.38
N GLN A 110 13.85 25.12 -6.27
CA GLN A 110 13.01 25.53 -5.15
C GLN A 110 11.95 26.56 -5.58
N ASP A 111 12.31 27.53 -6.43
CA ASP A 111 11.35 28.50 -6.97
C ASP A 111 10.22 27.84 -7.76
N LYS A 112 10.54 26.83 -8.58
CA LYS A 112 9.52 26.05 -9.31
C LYS A 112 8.69 25.19 -8.37
N VAL A 113 9.26 24.69 -7.25
CA VAL A 113 8.50 23.97 -6.22
C VAL A 113 7.46 24.89 -5.58
N ASP A 114 7.84 26.12 -5.25
CA ASP A 114 6.93 27.10 -4.66
C ASP A 114 5.85 27.53 -5.66
N GLN A 115 6.19 27.67 -6.95
CA GLN A 115 5.21 27.86 -8.02
C GLN A 115 4.26 26.67 -8.16
N PHE A 116 4.76 25.43 -8.11
CA PHE A 116 3.95 24.22 -8.20
C PHE A 116 3.00 24.09 -6.99
N LYS A 117 3.49 24.41 -5.78
CA LYS A 117 2.68 24.52 -4.56
C LYS A 117 1.53 25.50 -4.77
N LEU A 118 1.84 26.70 -5.27
CA LEU A 118 0.85 27.74 -5.53
C LEU A 118 -0.15 27.32 -6.62
N LEU A 119 0.31 26.66 -7.69
CA LEU A 119 -0.50 26.13 -8.78
C LEU A 119 -1.48 25.05 -8.32
N GLY A 120 -1.15 24.26 -7.30
CA GLY A 120 -2.12 23.34 -6.68
C GLY A 120 -3.02 24.05 -5.66
N TYR A 121 -2.46 24.95 -4.85
CA TYR A 121 -3.18 25.63 -3.78
C TYR A 121 -4.32 26.52 -4.31
N ILE A 122 -4.06 27.36 -5.33
CA ILE A 122 -5.06 28.30 -5.84
C ILE A 122 -6.29 27.57 -6.40
N PRO A 123 -6.18 26.60 -7.33
CA PRO A 123 -7.33 25.82 -7.79
C PRO A 123 -8.01 25.05 -6.67
N GLY A 124 -7.24 24.50 -5.74
CA GLY A 124 -7.79 23.81 -4.57
C GLY A 124 -8.69 24.73 -3.73
N VAL A 125 -8.20 25.92 -3.35
CA VAL A 125 -8.98 26.91 -2.59
C VAL A 125 -10.20 27.40 -3.37
N ILE A 126 -10.06 27.69 -4.67
CA ILE A 126 -11.22 28.07 -5.49
C ILE A 126 -12.25 26.93 -5.53
N ALA A 127 -11.81 25.68 -5.64
CA ALA A 127 -12.70 24.53 -5.61
C ALA A 127 -13.41 24.37 -4.25
N VAL A 128 -12.73 24.65 -3.13
CA VAL A 128 -13.32 24.66 -1.78
C VAL A 128 -14.37 25.75 -1.62
N VAL A 129 -14.09 26.96 -2.12
CA VAL A 129 -14.89 28.14 -1.84
C VAL A 129 -16.03 28.33 -2.85
N SER A 130 -15.88 27.81 -4.08
CA SER A 130 -16.89 27.90 -5.14
C SER A 130 -18.29 27.40 -4.75
N PRO A 131 -18.47 26.35 -3.92
CA PRO A 131 -19.80 25.94 -3.44
C PRO A 131 -20.44 26.97 -2.48
N GLY A 132 -19.64 27.67 -1.67
CA GLY A 132 -20.11 28.57 -0.61
C GLY A 132 -20.29 30.04 -1.03
N ILE A 133 -19.35 30.60 -1.81
CA ILE A 133 -19.37 32.03 -2.19
C ILE A 133 -20.65 32.44 -2.92
N PHE A 134 -21.17 31.59 -3.81
CA PHE A 134 -22.32 31.94 -4.65
C PHE A 134 -23.67 31.75 -3.97
N TRP A 135 -23.75 30.91 -2.92
CA TRP A 135 -24.97 30.76 -2.13
C TRP A 135 -25.26 32.00 -1.28
N PHE A 136 -24.22 32.72 -0.84
CA PHE A 136 -24.36 33.83 0.10
C PHE A 136 -24.22 35.24 -0.50
N LEU A 137 -23.47 35.43 -1.60
CA LEU A 137 -23.04 36.77 -2.00
C LEU A 137 -23.84 37.44 -3.12
N LEU A 138 -24.71 36.74 -3.85
CA LEU A 138 -25.40 37.33 -5.02
C LEU A 138 -26.89 36.95 -5.15
N PRO A 139 -27.75 37.28 -4.16
CA PRO A 139 -29.19 37.27 -4.41
C PRO A 139 -29.55 38.35 -5.45
N GLY A 140 -30.12 37.95 -6.60
CA GLY A 140 -30.77 38.89 -7.54
C GLY A 140 -30.16 39.09 -8.93
N THR A 141 -29.06 38.41 -9.29
CA THR A 141 -28.60 38.32 -10.70
C THR A 141 -29.19 37.07 -11.37
N SER A 142 -29.05 36.88 -12.68
CA SER A 142 -29.65 35.73 -13.38
C SER A 142 -29.08 34.40 -12.85
N GLU A 143 -29.81 33.84 -11.88
CA GLU A 143 -29.42 32.70 -11.05
C GLU A 143 -28.91 31.50 -11.89
N LYS A 144 -29.48 31.35 -13.09
CA LYS A 144 -29.10 30.33 -14.08
C LYS A 144 -27.67 30.50 -14.61
N PHE A 145 -27.26 31.70 -15.00
CA PHE A 145 -25.93 31.93 -15.57
C PHE A 145 -24.85 31.74 -14.51
N LEU A 146 -25.06 32.27 -13.31
CA LEU A 146 -24.12 32.10 -12.20
C LEU A 146 -23.95 30.65 -11.79
N LYS A 147 -25.03 29.86 -11.71
CA LYS A 147 -24.95 28.41 -11.43
C LYS A 147 -24.09 27.68 -12.46
N ILE A 148 -24.24 27.98 -13.76
CA ILE A 148 -23.43 27.36 -14.82
C ILE A 148 -21.95 27.74 -14.66
N VAL A 149 -21.66 29.02 -14.47
CA VAL A 149 -20.28 29.52 -14.29
C VAL A 149 -19.64 28.90 -13.04
N GLN A 150 -20.37 28.81 -11.94
CA GLN A 150 -19.92 28.18 -10.70
C GLN A 150 -19.55 26.71 -10.91
N HIS A 151 -20.40 25.94 -11.59
CA HIS A 151 -20.10 24.54 -11.88
C HIS A 151 -18.88 24.40 -12.80
N PHE A 152 -18.77 25.24 -13.83
CA PHE A 152 -17.62 25.26 -14.72
C PHE A 152 -16.32 25.55 -13.95
N ILE A 153 -16.31 26.62 -13.12
CA ILE A 153 -15.18 26.98 -12.27
C ILE A 153 -14.82 25.81 -11.35
N PHE A 154 -15.81 25.21 -10.68
CA PHE A 154 -15.58 24.05 -9.82
C PHE A 154 -14.88 22.91 -10.58
N TYR A 155 -15.34 22.51 -11.77
CA TYR A 155 -14.71 21.42 -12.52
C TYR A 155 -13.32 21.74 -13.01
N CYS A 156 -13.11 22.96 -13.52
CA CYS A 156 -11.78 23.38 -13.96
C CYS A 156 -10.80 23.38 -12.78
N CYS A 157 -11.21 23.94 -11.63
CA CYS A 157 -10.34 24.08 -10.47
C CYS A 157 -10.12 22.73 -9.74
N SER A 158 -11.18 21.96 -9.48
CA SER A 158 -11.06 20.62 -8.86
C SER A 158 -10.39 19.62 -9.78
N GLY A 159 -10.62 19.70 -11.10
CA GLY A 159 -9.94 18.89 -12.11
C GLY A 159 -8.45 19.22 -12.19
N ALA A 160 -8.08 20.50 -12.26
CA ALA A 160 -6.68 20.93 -12.21
C ALA A 160 -6.01 20.47 -10.92
N PHE A 161 -6.65 20.66 -9.76
CA PHE A 161 -6.14 20.20 -8.48
C PHE A 161 -5.97 18.67 -8.44
N THR A 162 -6.95 17.91 -8.94
CA THR A 162 -6.89 16.44 -9.00
C THR A 162 -5.76 15.96 -9.93
N ILE A 163 -5.55 16.63 -11.06
CA ILE A 163 -4.45 16.32 -11.99
C ILE A 163 -3.10 16.59 -11.30
N LEU A 164 -2.92 17.75 -10.67
CA LEU A 164 -1.69 18.08 -9.95
C LEU A 164 -1.43 17.13 -8.78
N TYR A 165 -2.48 16.75 -8.06
CA TYR A 165 -2.41 15.73 -7.01
C TYR A 165 -2.00 14.37 -7.56
N ALA A 166 -2.57 13.96 -8.70
CA ALA A 166 -2.20 12.72 -9.38
C ALA A 166 -0.76 12.77 -9.88
N MET A 167 -0.34 13.87 -10.50
CA MET A 167 1.03 14.09 -10.97
C MET A 167 2.02 13.96 -9.83
N ARG A 168 1.70 14.54 -8.68
CA ARG A 168 2.45 14.32 -7.45
C ARG A 168 2.43 12.83 -7.11
N PHE A 169 1.30 12.30 -6.64
CA PHE A 169 1.17 10.91 -6.17
C PHE A 169 1.85 9.85 -7.04
N PHE A 170 1.74 9.97 -8.37
CA PHE A 170 2.25 9.01 -9.33
C PHE A 170 3.68 9.26 -9.83
N SER A 171 4.37 10.33 -9.41
CA SER A 171 5.76 10.54 -9.85
C SER A 171 6.78 9.78 -9.00
N LEU A 172 6.50 9.58 -7.71
CA LEU A 172 7.42 8.98 -6.74
C LEU A 172 6.71 7.94 -5.88
N SER A 173 7.30 6.75 -5.85
CA SER A 173 6.85 5.64 -5.01
C SER A 173 6.99 5.92 -3.52
N THR A 174 7.91 6.80 -3.14
CA THR A 174 8.02 7.28 -1.75
C THR A 174 6.72 7.93 -1.28
N TRP A 175 5.91 8.48 -2.19
CA TRP A 175 4.61 9.08 -1.89
C TRP A 175 3.45 8.08 -1.86
N PHE A 176 3.71 6.82 -2.21
CA PHE A 176 2.72 5.78 -2.14
C PHE A 176 2.35 5.47 -0.69
N THR A 177 1.07 5.64 -0.37
CA THR A 177 0.42 5.00 0.76
C THR A 177 -0.98 4.62 0.32
N ASN A 178 -1.60 3.62 0.96
CA ASN A 178 -3.00 3.32 0.70
C ASN A 178 -3.91 4.52 1.03
N HIS A 179 -3.53 5.39 1.97
CA HIS A 179 -4.27 6.62 2.27
C HIS A 179 -4.20 7.63 1.12
N ASN A 180 -3.01 7.89 0.57
CA ASN A 180 -2.86 8.81 -0.56
C ASN A 180 -3.54 8.26 -1.83
N TYR A 181 -3.53 6.93 -2.00
CA TYR A 181 -4.32 6.30 -3.05
C TYR A 181 -5.82 6.53 -2.86
N LEU A 182 -6.34 6.37 -1.64
CA LEU A 182 -7.74 6.70 -1.32
C LEU A 182 -8.06 8.18 -1.57
N PHE A 183 -7.16 9.10 -1.20
CA PHE A 183 -7.35 10.53 -1.47
C PHE A 183 -7.46 10.82 -2.95
N PHE A 184 -6.58 10.24 -3.77
CA PHE A 184 -6.65 10.36 -5.21
C PHE A 184 -8.00 9.83 -5.76
N LEU A 185 -8.45 8.65 -5.31
CA LEU A 185 -9.74 8.09 -5.72
C LEU A 185 -10.92 8.97 -5.31
N LEU A 186 -10.92 9.49 -4.09
CA LEU A 186 -11.96 10.40 -3.60
C LEU A 186 -11.92 11.76 -4.30
N LEU A 187 -10.74 12.26 -4.70
CA LEU A 187 -10.60 13.45 -5.54
C LEU A 187 -11.19 13.24 -6.93
N VAL A 188 -10.93 12.10 -7.55
CA VAL A 188 -11.54 11.68 -8.81
C VAL A 188 -13.07 11.64 -8.66
N LEU A 189 -13.59 10.92 -7.68
CA LEU A 189 -15.04 10.83 -7.43
C LEU A 189 -15.63 12.22 -7.14
N THR A 190 -15.02 13.03 -6.29
CA THR A 190 -15.51 14.37 -5.93
C THR A 190 -15.54 15.31 -7.14
N THR A 191 -14.53 15.21 -8.02
CA THR A 191 -14.45 15.97 -9.28
C THR A 191 -15.53 15.51 -10.26
N PHE A 192 -15.69 14.21 -10.51
CA PHE A 192 -16.65 13.70 -11.51
C PHE A 192 -18.11 13.82 -11.08
N THR A 193 -18.38 13.65 -9.79
CA THR A 193 -19.75 13.63 -9.25
C THR A 193 -20.46 14.97 -9.34
N GLY A 194 -19.74 16.08 -9.30
CA GLY A 194 -20.39 17.40 -9.36
C GLY A 194 -21.27 17.69 -8.15
N GLY A 195 -21.92 18.87 -8.15
CA GLY A 195 -22.90 19.24 -7.14
C GLY A 195 -24.27 18.60 -7.38
N GLY A 196 -24.36 17.51 -8.16
CA GLY A 196 -25.62 16.89 -8.56
C GLY A 196 -25.95 16.92 -10.04
N GLY A 197 -27.15 17.42 -10.39
CA GLY A 197 -27.70 17.51 -11.75
C GLY A 197 -26.85 18.26 -12.79
N HIS A 198 -25.74 18.87 -12.36
CA HIS A 198 -24.72 19.47 -13.20
C HIS A 198 -23.39 18.70 -13.21
N SER A 199 -23.36 17.41 -12.81
CA SER A 199 -22.21 16.49 -13.01
C SER A 199 -21.64 16.64 -14.43
N LEU A 200 -20.33 16.44 -14.64
CA LEU A 200 -19.75 16.48 -16.00
C LEU A 200 -20.53 15.58 -16.96
N LEU A 201 -20.90 14.38 -16.50
CA LEU A 201 -21.75 13.42 -17.23
C LEU A 201 -23.15 13.98 -17.50
N GLY A 202 -23.73 14.70 -16.54
CA GLY A 202 -25.00 15.41 -16.68
C GLY A 202 -24.94 16.53 -17.73
N ILE A 203 -23.86 17.31 -17.78
CA ILE A 203 -23.66 18.37 -18.78
C ILE A 203 -23.63 17.79 -20.19
N PHE A 204 -22.91 16.69 -20.41
CA PHE A 204 -22.89 16.00 -21.70
C PHE A 204 -24.28 15.52 -22.12
N ASN A 205 -25.06 14.97 -21.18
CA ASN A 205 -26.44 14.55 -21.44
C ASN A 205 -27.35 15.75 -21.78
N VAL A 206 -27.23 16.87 -21.06
CA VAL A 206 -27.98 18.10 -21.35
C VAL A 206 -27.63 18.65 -22.73
N TRP A 207 -26.36 18.66 -23.11
CA TRP A 207 -25.91 19.13 -24.42
C TRP A 207 -26.48 18.25 -25.56
N LYS A 208 -26.48 16.93 -25.35
CA LYS A 208 -27.09 15.97 -26.27
C LYS A 208 -28.60 16.17 -26.41
N SER A 209 -29.31 16.40 -25.30
CA SER A 209 -30.77 16.63 -25.30
C SER A 209 -31.15 18.00 -25.86
N ARG A 210 -30.31 19.03 -25.74
CA ARG A 210 -30.59 20.37 -26.29
C ARG A 210 -30.74 20.35 -27.80
N LYS A 211 -29.99 19.48 -28.49
CA LYS A 211 -30.10 19.23 -29.93
C LYS A 211 -31.44 18.60 -30.34
N THR A 212 -32.15 17.97 -29.41
CA THR A 212 -33.48 17.36 -29.62
C THR A 212 -34.61 18.30 -29.22
N ARG A 213 -34.34 19.33 -28.41
CA ARG A 213 -35.34 20.16 -27.71
C ARG A 213 -35.67 21.48 -28.39
N GLU A 214 -35.01 21.82 -29.48
CA GLU A 214 -35.31 22.99 -30.33
C GLU A 214 -36.74 22.93 -30.95
N LYS A 215 -37.53 21.90 -30.63
CA LYS A 215 -38.87 21.65 -31.17
C LYS A 215 -40.00 21.67 -30.13
N VAL A 216 -39.72 21.92 -28.85
CA VAL A 216 -40.75 21.91 -27.78
C VAL A 216 -40.64 23.20 -26.97
N GLU A 217 -41.37 24.21 -27.41
CA GLU A 217 -41.42 25.54 -26.80
C GLU A 217 -42.71 25.69 -25.99
N SER A 218 -42.61 26.27 -24.78
CA SER A 218 -43.67 26.92 -23.97
C SER A 218 -44.25 26.29 -22.68
N ASP A 219 -43.75 25.17 -22.12
CA ASP A 219 -44.28 24.69 -20.83
C ASP A 219 -43.37 24.92 -19.61
N ASP A 220 -43.74 25.89 -18.76
CA ASP A 220 -43.17 26.12 -17.43
C ASP A 220 -43.25 24.89 -16.52
N ALA A 221 -44.24 24.02 -16.73
CA ALA A 221 -44.38 22.72 -16.04
C ALA A 221 -43.19 21.78 -16.33
N VAL A 222 -42.66 21.82 -17.56
CA VAL A 222 -41.50 21.04 -17.98
C VAL A 222 -40.23 21.57 -17.33
N TYR A 223 -40.14 22.88 -17.05
CA TYR A 223 -39.02 23.47 -16.34
C TYR A 223 -39.03 23.10 -14.84
N ARG A 224 -40.18 23.17 -14.15
CA ARG A 224 -40.28 22.74 -12.74
C ARG A 224 -39.98 21.25 -12.57
N THR A 225 -40.46 20.42 -13.51
CA THR A 225 -40.13 18.98 -13.56
C THR A 225 -38.63 18.77 -13.81
N TYR A 226 -38.00 19.61 -14.63
CA TYR A 226 -36.56 19.54 -14.89
C TYR A 226 -35.73 19.91 -13.65
N GLU A 227 -36.12 20.96 -12.92
CA GLU A 227 -35.46 21.41 -11.70
C GLU A 227 -35.58 20.40 -10.54
N ALA A 228 -36.78 19.81 -10.37
CA ALA A 228 -36.99 18.67 -9.48
C ALA A 228 -36.14 17.45 -9.89
N SER A 229 -36.04 17.14 -11.19
CA SER A 229 -35.18 16.04 -11.66
C SER A 229 -33.68 16.32 -11.50
N ASN A 230 -33.26 17.57 -11.34
CA ASN A 230 -31.84 17.92 -11.22
C ASN A 230 -31.32 17.82 -9.78
N THR A 231 -32.20 17.95 -8.79
CA THR A 231 -31.88 17.79 -7.37
C THR A 231 -31.79 16.32 -6.95
N ASN A 232 -32.62 15.44 -7.51
CA ASN A 232 -32.56 13.98 -7.28
C ASN A 232 -31.39 13.27 -8.00
N ARG A 233 -30.69 13.95 -8.93
CA ARG A 233 -29.50 13.41 -9.64
C ARG A 233 -28.21 13.36 -8.81
N CYS A 234 -28.24 13.69 -7.52
CA CYS A 234 -27.04 13.69 -6.67
C CYS A 234 -26.83 12.35 -5.94
N GLU A 235 -27.84 11.50 -5.87
CA GLU A 235 -27.84 10.31 -5.01
C GLU A 235 -26.75 9.31 -5.42
N TRP A 236 -26.55 9.11 -6.72
CA TRP A 236 -25.49 8.22 -7.23
C TRP A 236 -24.10 8.65 -6.77
N ALA A 237 -23.86 9.95 -6.59
CA ALA A 237 -22.58 10.47 -6.13
C ALA A 237 -22.30 10.05 -4.68
N ILE A 238 -23.33 10.12 -3.84
CA ILE A 238 -23.27 9.65 -2.46
C ILE A 238 -23.06 8.14 -2.48
N VAL A 239 -23.83 7.40 -3.27
CA VAL A 239 -23.74 5.93 -3.38
C VAL A 239 -22.33 5.48 -3.79
N VAL A 240 -21.72 6.09 -4.82
CA VAL A 240 -20.37 5.70 -5.25
C VAL A 240 -19.29 6.03 -4.22
N ILE A 241 -19.42 7.15 -3.48
CA ILE A 241 -18.52 7.49 -2.37
C ILE A 241 -18.67 6.48 -1.23
N ARG A 242 -19.91 6.15 -0.84
CA ARG A 242 -20.20 5.10 0.16
C ARG A 242 -19.62 3.76 -0.25
N ALA A 243 -19.77 3.41 -1.52
CA ALA A 243 -19.23 2.16 -2.08
C ALA A 243 -17.70 2.13 -2.04
N GLN A 244 -17.02 3.23 -2.40
CA GLN A 244 -15.57 3.33 -2.28
C GLN A 244 -15.10 3.10 -0.84
N MET A 245 -15.77 3.73 0.14
CA MET A 245 -15.45 3.52 1.55
C MET A 245 -15.71 2.07 1.98
N ALA A 246 -16.84 1.48 1.55
CA ALA A 246 -17.18 0.09 1.85
C ALA A 246 -16.12 -0.89 1.33
N VAL A 247 -15.60 -0.67 0.11
CA VAL A 247 -14.51 -1.49 -0.46
C VAL A 247 -13.25 -1.41 0.40
N VAL A 248 -12.86 -0.21 0.84
CA VAL A 248 -11.69 -0.04 1.71
C VAL A 248 -11.86 -0.82 3.00
N TYR A 249 -13.01 -0.72 3.68
CA TYR A 249 -13.26 -1.45 4.93
C TYR A 249 -13.41 -2.97 4.71
N LEU A 250 -13.93 -3.41 3.57
CA LEU A 250 -13.97 -4.82 3.21
C LEU A 250 -12.56 -5.39 3.19
N PHE A 251 -11.64 -4.79 2.44
CA PHE A 251 -10.28 -5.29 2.37
C PHE A 251 -9.49 -5.05 3.66
N ALA A 252 -9.68 -3.91 4.33
CA ALA A 252 -9.04 -3.65 5.62
C ALA A 252 -9.42 -4.69 6.69
N SER A 253 -10.64 -5.23 6.65
CA SER A 253 -11.09 -6.31 7.54
C SER A 253 -10.64 -7.69 7.07
N LEU A 254 -10.74 -8.01 5.78
CA LEU A 254 -10.27 -9.29 5.22
C LEU A 254 -8.78 -9.50 5.46
N TRP A 255 -7.97 -8.46 5.25
CA TRP A 255 -6.52 -8.55 5.44
C TRP A 255 -6.12 -8.78 6.89
N LYS A 256 -6.95 -8.36 7.86
CA LYS A 256 -6.75 -8.63 9.28
C LYS A 256 -7.04 -10.08 9.70
N ILE A 257 -7.63 -10.88 8.81
CA ILE A 257 -7.85 -12.32 9.03
C ILE A 257 -6.53 -13.06 8.82
N HIS A 258 -5.60 -12.85 9.75
CA HIS A 258 -4.26 -13.43 9.72
C HIS A 258 -3.80 -13.80 11.13
N VAL A 259 -3.08 -14.91 11.27
CA VAL A 259 -2.63 -15.42 12.58
C VAL A 259 -1.76 -14.40 13.32
N ASP A 260 -0.85 -13.73 12.63
CA ASP A 260 0.03 -12.72 13.25
C ASP A 260 -0.75 -11.48 13.73
N TRP A 261 -1.87 -11.16 13.10
CA TRP A 261 -2.71 -10.04 13.53
C TRP A 261 -3.41 -10.37 14.82
N PHE A 262 -4.13 -11.50 14.88
CA PHE A 262 -4.85 -11.92 16.08
C PHE A 262 -3.91 -12.33 17.23
N SER A 263 -2.66 -12.67 16.95
CA SER A 263 -1.62 -12.81 17.98
C SER A 263 -1.20 -11.48 18.63
N GLY A 264 -1.65 -10.34 18.09
CA GLY A 264 -1.28 -9.00 18.54
C GLY A 264 0.10 -8.54 18.10
N ARG A 265 0.91 -9.39 17.44
CA ARG A 265 2.32 -9.09 17.11
C ARG A 265 2.49 -7.96 16.11
N ILE A 266 1.68 -7.95 15.04
CA ILE A 266 1.71 -6.84 14.06
C ILE A 266 1.38 -5.53 14.77
N VAL A 267 0.33 -5.54 15.60
CA VAL A 267 -0.14 -4.37 16.33
C VAL A 267 0.91 -3.91 17.35
N GLN A 268 1.54 -4.84 18.05
CA GLN A 268 2.67 -4.59 18.94
C GLN A 268 3.83 -3.92 18.18
N GLY A 269 4.27 -4.49 17.06
CA GLY A 269 5.36 -3.95 16.26
C GLY A 269 5.07 -2.52 15.79
N ILE A 270 3.86 -2.25 15.32
CA ILE A 270 3.42 -0.91 14.93
C ILE A 270 3.55 0.07 16.11
N PHE A 271 2.92 -0.21 17.25
CA PHE A 271 2.89 0.74 18.36
C PHE A 271 4.22 0.89 19.10
N ILE A 272 4.99 -0.19 19.26
CA ILE A 272 6.34 -0.10 19.85
C ILE A 272 7.26 0.68 18.92
N SER A 273 7.20 0.46 17.60
CA SER A 273 8.02 1.25 16.67
C SER A 273 7.70 2.75 16.74
N PHE A 274 6.45 3.11 17.07
CA PHE A 274 6.09 4.53 17.29
C PHE A 274 6.74 5.08 18.56
N GLU A 275 6.91 4.25 19.59
CA GLU A 275 7.62 4.61 20.81
C GLU A 275 9.11 4.81 20.55
N GLU A 276 9.75 3.81 19.92
CA GLU A 276 11.17 3.82 19.57
C GLU A 276 11.57 4.99 18.68
N GLN A 277 10.65 5.44 17.82
CA GLN A 277 10.88 6.54 16.89
C GLN A 277 10.35 7.89 17.41
N ASP A 278 10.00 7.98 18.70
CA ASP A 278 9.52 9.19 19.40
C ASP A 278 8.29 9.87 18.73
N VAL A 279 7.37 9.07 18.20
CA VAL A 279 6.11 9.55 17.59
C VAL A 279 4.84 8.98 18.26
N HIS A 280 4.99 8.45 19.46
CA HIS A 280 3.94 7.80 20.25
C HIS A 280 3.12 8.79 21.10
N ARG A 281 3.45 10.10 21.07
CA ARG A 281 2.81 11.17 21.86
C ARG A 281 2.74 10.91 23.36
N GLY A 282 3.78 10.29 23.91
CA GLY A 282 3.86 9.98 25.33
C GLY A 282 3.00 8.80 25.78
N VAL A 283 2.39 8.03 24.87
CA VAL A 283 1.77 6.74 25.21
C VAL A 283 2.86 5.67 25.40
N PRO A 284 3.10 5.15 26.63
CA PRO A 284 4.22 4.27 26.91
C PRO A 284 3.88 2.81 26.54
N TRP A 285 3.85 2.50 25.24
CA TRP A 285 3.38 1.21 24.71
C TRP A 285 4.14 0.00 25.27
N ALA A 286 5.45 0.09 25.46
CA ALA A 286 6.29 -0.94 26.07
C ALA A 286 5.94 -1.17 27.54
N ALA A 287 5.68 -0.09 28.28
CA ALA A 287 5.22 -0.20 29.67
C ALA A 287 3.80 -0.80 29.74
N LEU A 288 2.90 -0.40 28.84
CA LEU A 288 1.55 -0.96 28.73
C LEU A 288 1.58 -2.46 28.41
N LEU A 289 2.46 -2.89 27.51
CA LEU A 289 2.66 -4.31 27.22
C LEU A 289 3.13 -5.07 28.46
N LYS A 290 4.08 -4.52 29.21
CA LYS A 290 4.57 -5.13 30.45
C LYS A 290 3.46 -5.25 31.51
N TRP A 291 2.60 -4.25 31.62
CA TRP A 291 1.47 -4.22 32.56
C TRP A 291 0.31 -5.11 32.13
N TRP A 292 0.03 -5.17 30.82
CA TRP A 292 -1.04 -5.96 30.23
C TRP A 292 -0.53 -6.71 28.99
N PRO A 293 0.02 -7.94 29.16
CA PRO A 293 0.64 -8.70 28.06
C PRO A 293 -0.27 -8.97 26.86
N ASN A 294 -1.59 -8.96 27.07
CA ASN A 294 -2.59 -9.21 26.03
C ASN A 294 -3.20 -7.92 25.44
N ILE A 295 -2.68 -6.74 25.77
CA ILE A 295 -3.23 -5.46 25.28
C ILE A 295 -3.30 -5.42 23.76
N PHE A 296 -2.24 -5.86 23.06
CA PHE A 296 -2.20 -5.82 21.60
C PHE A 296 -3.06 -6.89 20.94
N VAL A 297 -3.32 -8.02 21.60
CA VAL A 297 -4.31 -9.00 21.16
C VAL A 297 -5.71 -8.37 21.19
N ALA A 298 -6.05 -7.69 22.28
CA ALA A 298 -7.32 -6.99 22.40
C ALA A 298 -7.45 -5.87 21.34
N VAL A 299 -6.42 -5.03 21.19
CA VAL A 299 -6.41 -3.97 20.16
C VAL A 299 -6.53 -4.54 18.75
N ALA A 300 -5.85 -5.65 18.46
CA ALA A 300 -5.97 -6.34 17.17
C ALA A 300 -7.39 -6.85 16.90
N PHE A 301 -8.00 -7.52 17.89
CA PHE A 301 -9.37 -8.02 17.78
C PHE A 301 -10.37 -6.88 17.57
N PHE A 302 -10.31 -5.82 18.39
CA PHE A 302 -11.20 -4.68 18.24
C PHE A 302 -10.96 -3.91 16.94
N GLY A 303 -9.71 -3.80 16.48
CA GLY A 303 -9.37 -3.21 15.19
C GLY A 303 -10.00 -3.98 14.02
N TRP A 304 -9.98 -5.31 14.05
CA TRP A 304 -10.67 -6.14 13.05
C TRP A 304 -12.19 -6.00 13.15
N LEU A 305 -12.75 -6.15 14.36
CA LEU A 305 -14.19 -6.08 14.58
C LEU A 305 -14.76 -4.74 14.12
N LEU A 306 -14.04 -3.65 14.35
CA LEU A 306 -14.47 -2.32 13.96
C LEU A 306 -14.49 -2.17 12.45
N ASP A 307 -13.42 -2.52 11.75
CA ASP A 307 -13.39 -2.43 10.28
C ASP A 307 -14.43 -3.34 9.62
N PHE A 308 -14.62 -4.55 10.16
CA PHE A 308 -15.65 -5.47 9.68
C PHE A 308 -17.06 -4.93 9.95
N SER A 309 -17.32 -4.39 11.14
CA SER A 309 -18.60 -3.77 11.47
C SER A 309 -18.89 -2.56 10.59
N MET A 310 -17.88 -1.73 10.31
CA MET A 310 -17.99 -0.62 9.37
C MET A 310 -18.34 -1.14 7.98
N PHE A 311 -17.64 -2.16 7.46
CA PHE A 311 -18.01 -2.78 6.19
C PHE A 311 -19.47 -3.26 6.17
N LEU A 312 -19.94 -3.96 7.21
CA LEU A 312 -21.31 -4.45 7.29
C LEU A 312 -22.33 -3.30 7.31
N LEU A 313 -22.09 -2.26 8.12
CA LEU A 313 -22.95 -1.09 8.21
C LEU A 313 -23.01 -0.32 6.88
N LEU A 314 -21.87 -0.13 6.22
CA LEU A 314 -21.76 0.58 4.95
C LEU A 314 -22.45 -0.16 3.80
N THR A 315 -22.44 -1.49 3.85
CA THR A 315 -22.91 -2.34 2.75
C THR A 315 -24.36 -2.75 2.90
N PHE A 316 -24.75 -3.21 4.09
CA PHE A 316 -26.03 -3.89 4.33
C PHE A 316 -27.02 -3.07 5.15
N ALA A 317 -26.54 -2.14 5.99
CA ALA A 317 -27.45 -1.31 6.78
C ALA A 317 -28.00 -0.16 5.92
N LYS A 318 -29.32 0.07 6.01
CA LYS A 318 -29.94 1.27 5.48
C LYS A 318 -29.59 2.45 6.41
N PRO A 319 -29.05 3.56 5.90
CA PRO A 319 -28.85 4.77 6.70
C PRO A 319 -30.19 5.26 7.24
N LYS A 320 -30.29 5.42 8.56
CA LYS A 320 -31.47 5.92 9.26
C LYS A 320 -31.01 6.97 10.27
N ASN A 321 -31.89 7.91 10.61
CA ASN A 321 -31.63 8.89 11.67
C ASN A 321 -31.32 8.23 13.03
N SER A 322 -31.78 7.00 13.27
CA SER A 322 -31.44 6.22 14.47
C SER A 322 -30.04 5.61 14.41
N THR A 323 -29.60 5.11 13.25
CA THR A 323 -28.32 4.43 13.09
C THR A 323 -27.16 5.39 12.89
N ILE A 324 -27.42 6.57 12.33
CA ILE A 324 -26.37 7.55 12.03
C ILE A 324 -25.66 8.07 13.28
N LYS A 325 -26.36 8.20 14.41
CA LYS A 325 -25.74 8.63 15.67
C LYS A 325 -24.70 7.61 16.12
N ALA A 326 -25.08 6.32 16.12
CA ALA A 326 -24.16 5.24 16.47
C ALA A 326 -22.99 5.18 15.49
N PHE A 327 -23.25 5.27 14.19
CA PHE A 327 -22.20 5.30 13.17
C PHE A 327 -21.24 6.48 13.35
N ALA A 328 -21.76 7.70 13.54
CA ALA A 328 -20.96 8.90 13.74
C ALA A 328 -20.11 8.81 15.00
N VAL A 329 -20.67 8.32 16.12
CA VAL A 329 -19.92 8.10 17.37
C VAL A 329 -18.82 7.07 17.16
N SER A 330 -19.11 5.91 16.55
CA SER A 330 -18.10 4.88 16.27
C SER A 330 -16.99 5.40 15.35
N CYS A 331 -17.36 6.12 14.28
CA CYS A 331 -16.42 6.72 13.35
C CYS A 331 -15.54 7.76 14.04
N LEU A 332 -16.13 8.67 14.84
CA LEU A 332 -15.40 9.67 15.60
C LEU A 332 -14.46 9.03 16.62
N LEU A 333 -14.93 8.05 17.41
CA LEU A 333 -14.09 7.38 18.40
C LEU A 333 -12.90 6.67 17.74
N PHE A 334 -13.15 5.90 16.69
CA PHE A 334 -12.10 5.16 16.00
C PHE A 334 -11.09 6.08 15.32
N HIS A 335 -11.57 7.04 14.52
CA HIS A 335 -10.68 7.91 13.75
C HIS A 335 -10.02 8.99 14.61
N SER A 336 -10.61 9.34 15.76
CA SER A 336 -9.91 10.15 16.76
C SER A 336 -8.82 9.33 17.46
N PHE A 337 -9.07 8.05 17.76
CA PHE A 337 -8.04 7.17 18.30
C PHE A 337 -6.87 6.99 17.31
N THR A 338 -7.14 6.70 16.04
CA THR A 338 -6.08 6.60 15.01
C THR A 338 -5.42 7.97 14.75
N GLY A 339 -6.20 9.05 14.78
CA GLY A 339 -5.69 10.42 14.71
C GLY A 339 -4.80 10.82 15.89
N PHE A 340 -5.06 10.27 17.08
CA PHE A 340 -4.23 10.49 18.25
C PHE A 340 -2.97 9.64 18.23
N THR A 341 -3.11 8.34 17.96
CA THR A 341 -2.04 7.36 18.15
C THR A 341 -1.16 7.13 16.92
N MET A 342 -1.65 7.40 15.70
CA MET A 342 -0.96 7.03 14.47
C MET A 342 -0.66 8.20 13.52
N SER A 343 -1.30 9.37 13.67
CA SER A 343 -1.27 10.39 12.60
C SER A 343 0.08 11.08 12.37
N GLN A 344 1.02 10.98 13.30
CA GLN A 344 2.41 11.43 13.03
C GLN A 344 3.11 10.55 11.99
N ARG A 345 2.64 9.30 11.79
CA ARG A 345 3.16 8.35 10.81
C ARG A 345 2.32 8.30 9.56
N ILE A 346 1.00 8.18 9.73
CA ILE A 346 0.06 8.02 8.61
C ILE A 346 -0.49 9.34 8.05
N GLY A 347 -0.17 10.47 8.71
CA GLY A 347 -0.69 11.80 8.39
C GLY A 347 -2.05 12.09 9.04
N TYR A 348 -2.31 13.37 9.35
CA TYR A 348 -3.60 13.81 9.90
C TYR A 348 -4.72 13.87 8.86
N ALA A 349 -4.38 13.93 7.58
CA ALA A 349 -5.36 13.97 6.50
C ALA A 349 -6.27 12.73 6.49
N PHE A 350 -5.71 11.54 6.75
CA PHE A 350 -6.46 10.29 6.71
C PHE A 350 -7.62 10.22 7.71
N PRO A 351 -7.39 10.35 9.02
CA PRO A 351 -8.48 10.37 10.00
C PRO A 351 -9.44 11.55 9.74
N GLY A 352 -8.94 12.70 9.30
CA GLY A 352 -9.79 13.84 8.93
C GLY A 352 -10.75 13.54 7.78
N VAL A 353 -10.28 12.88 6.72
CA VAL A 353 -11.11 12.46 5.58
C VAL A 353 -12.14 11.41 6.04
N CYS A 354 -11.73 10.44 6.85
CA CYS A 354 -12.65 9.44 7.38
C CYS A 354 -13.74 10.04 8.26
N ILE A 355 -13.42 11.00 9.14
CA ILE A 355 -14.40 11.74 9.95
C ILE A 355 -15.32 12.58 9.04
N SER A 356 -14.77 13.28 8.05
CA SER A 356 -15.56 14.07 7.10
C SER A 356 -16.51 13.19 6.29
N SER A 357 -16.16 11.92 6.08
CA SER A 357 -17.00 10.97 5.33
C SER A 357 -18.31 10.65 6.04
N ILE A 358 -18.43 10.92 7.35
CA ILE A 358 -19.71 10.83 8.09
C ILE A 358 -20.82 11.58 7.36
N VAL A 359 -20.50 12.71 6.72
CA VAL A 359 -21.46 13.49 5.95
C VAL A 359 -22.08 12.69 4.81
N ALA A 360 -21.29 11.88 4.09
CA ALA A 360 -21.79 11.03 3.02
C ALA A 360 -22.77 9.96 3.54
N PHE A 361 -22.85 9.70 4.85
CA PHE A 361 -23.74 8.71 5.46
C PHE A 361 -25.05 9.28 6.01
N PHE A 362 -25.30 10.59 5.89
CA PHE A 362 -26.62 11.15 6.15
C PHE A 362 -27.68 10.50 5.26
N PRO A 363 -28.83 10.07 5.83
CA PRO A 363 -29.88 9.44 5.03
C PRO A 363 -30.38 10.42 3.97
N ILE A 364 -30.57 9.91 2.76
CA ILE A 364 -31.17 10.63 1.63
C ILE A 364 -32.64 10.26 1.44
N ASN A 365 -33.36 10.99 0.59
CA ASN A 365 -34.71 10.62 0.17
C ASN A 365 -34.67 9.25 -0.54
N ASP A 366 -35.63 8.37 -0.25
CA ASP A 366 -35.64 6.96 -0.71
C ASP A 366 -34.31 6.19 -0.52
N ASP A 367 -33.61 6.41 0.60
CA ASP A 367 -32.35 5.69 0.85
C ASP A 367 -32.55 4.16 0.91
N ALA A 368 -31.51 3.43 0.54
CA ALA A 368 -31.46 1.98 0.58
C ALA A 368 -30.05 1.55 1.01
N ASN A 369 -29.89 0.28 1.41
CA ASN A 369 -28.53 -0.23 1.61
C ASN A 369 -27.79 -0.30 0.25
N LEU A 370 -26.45 -0.34 0.31
CA LEU A 370 -25.61 -0.28 -0.88
C LEU A 370 -25.90 -1.43 -1.85
N VAL A 371 -26.13 -2.65 -1.33
CA VAL A 371 -26.48 -3.82 -2.16
C VAL A 371 -27.76 -3.57 -2.95
N THR A 372 -28.80 -3.04 -2.30
CA THR A 372 -30.06 -2.72 -2.95
C THR A 372 -29.86 -1.63 -4.01
N TRP A 373 -29.03 -0.62 -3.76
CA TRP A 373 -28.68 0.39 -4.76
C TRP A 373 -28.00 -0.20 -6.00
N ILE A 374 -27.02 -1.08 -5.79
CA ILE A 374 -26.32 -1.78 -6.87
C ILE A 374 -27.30 -2.64 -7.67
N LEU A 375 -28.17 -3.40 -6.99
CA LEU A 375 -29.20 -4.22 -7.64
C LEU A 375 -30.24 -3.37 -8.37
N ARG A 376 -30.64 -2.21 -7.81
CA ARG A 376 -31.52 -1.26 -8.50
C ARG A 376 -30.88 -0.75 -9.78
N TYR A 377 -29.59 -0.41 -9.78
CA TYR A 377 -28.90 0.06 -10.99
C TYR A 377 -28.86 -0.99 -12.11
N GLU A 378 -28.76 -2.28 -11.77
CA GLU A 378 -28.82 -3.38 -12.73
C GLU A 378 -30.25 -3.69 -13.20
N LEU A 379 -31.23 -3.68 -12.28
CA LEU A 379 -32.60 -4.13 -12.55
C LEU A 379 -33.53 -3.04 -13.11
N ASP A 380 -33.31 -1.76 -12.81
CA ASP A 380 -34.22 -0.67 -13.23
C ASP A 380 -34.28 -0.49 -14.76
N GLU A 381 -33.26 -0.95 -15.50
CA GLU A 381 -33.31 -0.94 -16.97
C GLU A 381 -34.53 -1.73 -17.50
N ARG A 382 -35.03 -2.71 -16.74
CA ARG A 382 -36.21 -3.51 -17.10
C ARG A 382 -37.53 -2.89 -16.66
N ARG A 383 -37.57 -2.12 -15.57
CA ARG A 383 -38.81 -1.51 -15.04
C ARG A 383 -39.21 -0.22 -15.75
N SER A 384 -38.23 0.54 -16.29
CA SER A 384 -38.51 1.75 -17.07
C SER A 384 -39.41 1.51 -18.29
N ASN A 385 -39.48 0.27 -18.80
CA ASN A 385 -40.35 -0.07 -19.94
C ASN A 385 -41.81 -0.30 -19.54
N ASN A 386 -42.12 -0.44 -18.25
CA ASN A 386 -43.46 -0.80 -17.75
C ASN A 386 -44.23 0.39 -17.13
N GLY A 387 -43.85 1.63 -17.44
CA GLY A 387 -44.62 2.83 -17.07
C GLY A 387 -44.60 3.24 -15.59
N CYS A 388 -43.96 2.48 -14.70
CA CYS A 388 -43.67 2.93 -13.33
C CYS A 388 -42.42 3.80 -13.33
N ALA A 389 -42.61 5.11 -13.54
CA ALA A 389 -41.58 6.11 -13.32
C ALA A 389 -41.32 6.26 -11.82
N GLY A 390 -40.14 5.83 -11.37
CA GLY A 390 -39.69 6.07 -10.02
C GLY A 390 -38.84 4.92 -9.53
N ILE A 391 -37.58 5.22 -9.18
CA ILE A 391 -36.88 4.75 -7.98
C ILE A 391 -35.36 5.01 -8.11
N THR A 392 -34.78 5.17 -9.32
CA THR A 392 -33.39 5.67 -9.44
C THR A 392 -33.18 6.66 -10.60
N GLU A 393 -33.08 7.97 -10.29
CA GLU A 393 -32.88 9.04 -11.29
C GLU A 393 -31.45 9.12 -11.88
N ALA A 394 -30.58 8.16 -11.57
CA ALA A 394 -29.25 8.08 -12.15
C ALA A 394 -29.31 7.73 -13.64
N SER A 395 -28.61 8.50 -14.49
CA SER A 395 -28.48 8.19 -15.92
C SER A 395 -27.70 6.89 -16.16
N ASN A 396 -27.96 6.21 -17.28
CA ASN A 396 -27.26 4.95 -17.64
C ASN A 396 -25.73 5.08 -17.58
N LEU A 397 -25.18 6.23 -17.95
CA LEU A 397 -23.73 6.48 -17.90
C LEU A 397 -23.21 6.55 -16.45
N GLN A 398 -23.95 7.21 -15.55
CA GLN A 398 -23.61 7.26 -14.12
C GLN A 398 -23.71 5.88 -13.46
N ARG A 399 -24.75 5.10 -13.81
CA ARG A 399 -24.90 3.71 -13.35
C ARG A 399 -23.73 2.84 -13.80
N ARG A 400 -23.42 2.85 -15.10
CA ARG A 400 -22.28 2.12 -15.67
C ARG A 400 -20.96 2.54 -15.04
N PHE A 401 -20.73 3.85 -14.88
CA PHE A 401 -19.54 4.35 -14.20
C PHE A 401 -19.43 3.79 -12.77
N THR A 402 -20.51 3.86 -12.00
CA THR A 402 -20.54 3.36 -10.61
C THR A 402 -20.26 1.85 -10.54
N LEU A 403 -20.91 1.06 -11.41
CA LEU A 403 -20.71 -0.39 -11.46
C LEU A 403 -19.27 -0.76 -11.87
N VAL A 404 -18.75 -0.14 -12.93
CA VAL A 404 -17.37 -0.36 -13.40
C VAL A 404 -16.37 0.07 -12.33
N TRP A 405 -16.60 1.21 -11.68
CA TRP A 405 -15.75 1.71 -10.60
C TRP A 405 -15.66 0.71 -9.45
N ILE A 406 -16.81 0.27 -8.91
CA ILE A 406 -16.86 -0.71 -7.82
C ILE A 406 -16.20 -2.02 -8.24
N PHE A 407 -16.48 -2.50 -9.45
CA PHE A 407 -15.88 -3.73 -9.98
C PHE A 407 -14.36 -3.65 -10.04
N ILE A 408 -13.78 -2.56 -10.57
CA ILE A 408 -12.33 -2.35 -10.60
C ILE A 408 -11.75 -2.32 -9.18
N GLN A 409 -12.43 -1.61 -8.26
CA GLN A 409 -11.98 -1.45 -6.88
C GLN A 409 -12.06 -2.75 -6.07
N LEU A 410 -12.93 -3.69 -6.45
CA LEU A 410 -12.97 -5.04 -5.90
C LEU A 410 -11.89 -5.96 -6.51
N LEU A 411 -11.64 -5.87 -7.81
CA LEU A 411 -10.67 -6.73 -8.49
C LEU A 411 -9.21 -6.37 -8.18
N LEU A 412 -8.88 -5.08 -8.09
CA LEU A 412 -7.50 -4.64 -7.91
C LEU A 412 -6.84 -5.24 -6.64
N PRO A 413 -7.50 -5.33 -5.49
CA PRO A 413 -6.96 -6.02 -4.31
C PRO A 413 -6.82 -7.53 -4.43
N LEU A 414 -7.76 -8.19 -5.13
CA LEU A 414 -7.76 -9.64 -5.26
C LEU A 414 -6.56 -10.15 -6.08
N ARG A 415 -5.94 -9.28 -6.88
CA ARG A 415 -4.73 -9.63 -7.62
C ARG A 415 -3.56 -9.99 -6.70
N THR A 416 -3.50 -9.40 -5.49
CA THR A 416 -2.38 -9.61 -4.57
C THR A 416 -2.25 -11.08 -4.16
N PRO A 417 -3.26 -11.73 -3.56
CA PRO A 417 -3.15 -13.15 -3.21
C PRO A 417 -3.09 -14.05 -4.45
N ILE A 418 -3.78 -13.70 -5.54
CA ILE A 418 -3.89 -14.54 -6.74
C ILE A 418 -2.57 -14.58 -7.53
N ILE A 419 -1.97 -13.42 -7.81
CA ILE A 419 -0.78 -13.32 -8.67
C ILE A 419 0.49 -13.61 -7.87
N SER A 420 0.59 -13.12 -6.62
CA SER A 420 1.77 -13.41 -5.77
C SER A 420 1.77 -14.83 -5.20
N LYS A 421 0.66 -15.58 -5.35
CA LYS A 421 0.48 -16.91 -4.76
C LYS A 421 0.72 -16.94 -3.24
N GLY A 422 0.47 -15.82 -2.55
CA GLY A 422 0.67 -15.69 -1.11
C GLY A 422 2.08 -15.23 -0.69
N GLU A 423 3.01 -15.01 -1.62
CA GLU A 423 4.38 -14.54 -1.32
C GLU A 423 4.46 -13.01 -1.08
N PHE A 424 3.37 -12.27 -1.27
CA PHE A 424 3.34 -10.82 -1.11
C PHE A 424 3.82 -10.31 0.27
N PRO A 425 3.70 -11.01 1.42
CA PRO A 425 4.22 -10.49 2.68
C PRO A 425 5.74 -10.33 2.68
N TYR A 426 6.45 -11.11 1.86
CA TYR A 426 7.91 -11.04 1.74
C TYR A 426 8.36 -10.18 0.56
N THR A 427 7.65 -10.31 -0.57
CA THR A 427 8.08 -9.71 -1.84
C THR A 427 7.41 -8.38 -2.14
N PHE A 428 6.29 -8.09 -1.48
CA PHE A 428 5.38 -6.97 -1.76
C PHE A 428 4.91 -6.92 -3.23
N ARG A 429 4.99 -8.05 -3.94
CA ARG A 429 4.43 -8.19 -5.29
C ARG A 429 2.93 -7.92 -5.25
N CYS A 430 2.45 -7.14 -6.21
CA CYS A 430 1.04 -6.78 -6.31
C CYS A 430 0.49 -6.02 -5.08
N TYR A 431 1.33 -5.48 -4.20
CA TYR A 431 0.88 -4.86 -2.95
C TYR A 431 0.23 -3.49 -3.18
N ARG A 432 0.64 -2.75 -4.20
CA ARG A 432 0.04 -1.42 -4.45
C ARG A 432 -1.45 -1.54 -4.75
N TYR A 433 -2.25 -0.54 -4.41
CA TYR A 433 -3.70 -0.51 -4.70
C TYR A 433 -4.52 -1.68 -4.12
N SER A 434 -3.95 -2.48 -3.22
CA SER A 434 -4.60 -3.69 -2.73
C SER A 434 -5.40 -3.50 -1.44
N TRP A 435 -5.44 -2.28 -0.92
CA TRP A 435 -6.07 -1.94 0.36
C TRP A 435 -5.59 -2.82 1.52
N THR A 436 -4.43 -3.46 1.37
CA THR A 436 -3.73 -4.15 2.43
C THR A 436 -3.37 -3.14 3.50
N MET A 437 -3.91 -3.31 4.70
CA MET A 437 -3.33 -2.62 5.84
C MET A 437 -1.87 -3.07 6.00
N MET A 438 -1.07 -2.31 6.75
CA MET A 438 0.30 -2.72 7.10
C MET A 438 0.23 -3.97 7.98
N MET A 439 0.06 -5.12 7.33
CA MET A 439 -0.08 -6.46 7.91
C MET A 439 1.27 -7.16 8.03
N HIS A 440 2.32 -6.49 7.58
CA HIS A 440 3.68 -6.97 7.65
C HIS A 440 4.62 -5.82 8.00
N SER A 441 5.51 -6.08 8.94
CA SER A 441 6.81 -5.41 9.00
C SER A 441 7.85 -6.35 8.43
N SER A 442 8.73 -5.82 7.59
CA SER A 442 9.98 -6.49 7.25
C SER A 442 11.07 -5.90 8.13
N SER A 443 11.80 -6.75 8.84
CA SER A 443 13.04 -6.36 9.52
C SER A 443 14.22 -6.92 8.72
N ASN A 444 15.12 -6.04 8.30
CA ASN A 444 16.34 -6.36 7.57
C ASN A 444 17.59 -5.93 8.36
N PHE A 445 17.45 -5.82 9.68
CA PHE A 445 18.57 -5.57 10.56
C PHE A 445 18.42 -6.31 11.87
N ILE A 446 19.56 -6.49 12.55
CA ILE A 446 19.63 -7.04 13.89
C ILE A 446 20.01 -5.91 14.85
N ILE A 447 19.12 -5.61 15.80
CA ILE A 447 19.34 -4.66 16.88
C ILE A 447 19.95 -5.38 18.08
N PHE A 448 20.98 -4.81 18.65
CA PHE A 448 21.53 -5.27 19.92
C PHE A 448 20.84 -4.54 21.08
N PRO A 449 20.35 -5.26 22.10
CA PRO A 449 19.99 -4.61 23.35
C PRO A 449 21.24 -3.95 23.96
N GLU A 450 21.05 -2.71 24.42
CA GLU A 450 22.01 -1.80 25.06
C GLU A 450 22.93 -2.45 26.12
N PRO A 451 24.09 -1.83 26.48
CA PRO A 451 24.31 -0.37 26.58
C PRO A 451 25.26 0.26 25.55
N ASN A 452 25.78 -0.47 24.56
CA ASN A 452 26.74 0.11 23.62
C ASN A 452 26.07 0.69 22.35
N PRO A 453 26.51 1.88 21.88
CA PRO A 453 26.00 2.56 20.69
C PRO A 453 26.57 1.93 19.41
N HIS A 454 26.48 0.62 19.30
CA HIS A 454 26.93 -0.05 18.10
C HIS A 454 25.83 0.00 17.01
N PRO A 455 26.19 0.25 15.74
CA PRO A 455 25.20 0.30 14.66
C PRO A 455 24.51 -1.06 14.50
N PRO A 456 23.22 -1.08 14.13
CA PRO A 456 22.52 -2.34 13.84
C PRO A 456 23.21 -3.07 12.67
N ILE A 457 23.23 -4.41 12.72
CA ILE A 457 23.74 -5.20 11.58
C ILE A 457 22.67 -5.18 10.49
N THR A 458 22.94 -4.50 9.38
CA THR A 458 22.10 -4.59 8.18
C THR A 458 22.27 -5.94 7.50
N THR A 459 21.16 -6.56 7.11
CA THR A 459 21.10 -7.75 6.26
C THR A 459 20.80 -7.40 4.79
N LEU A 460 20.69 -6.11 4.47
CA LEU A 460 20.68 -5.58 3.11
C LEU A 460 22.06 -4.99 2.78
N ASN A 461 22.77 -5.67 1.89
CA ASN A 461 24.11 -5.34 1.42
C ASN A 461 24.09 -5.24 -0.10
N LEU A 462 24.30 -4.03 -0.64
CA LEU A 462 24.54 -3.83 -2.07
C LEU A 462 26.05 -3.80 -2.32
N LEU A 463 26.53 -4.61 -3.26
CA LEU A 463 27.94 -4.91 -3.48
C LEU A 463 28.33 -4.50 -4.91
N PRO A 464 28.95 -3.33 -5.09
CA PRO A 464 29.50 -2.92 -6.38
C PRO A 464 30.63 -3.85 -6.80
N THR A 465 30.67 -4.16 -8.09
CA THR A 465 31.65 -5.07 -8.68
C THR A 465 32.19 -4.53 -9.97
N CYS A 466 33.41 -4.95 -10.28
CA CYS A 466 33.97 -4.81 -11.61
C CYS A 466 33.67 -6.07 -12.41
N MET A 467 32.89 -5.95 -13.48
CA MET A 467 32.48 -7.10 -14.28
C MET A 467 33.69 -7.64 -15.05
N GLY A 468 34.09 -8.86 -14.70
CA GLY A 468 35.21 -9.61 -15.26
C GLY A 468 34.90 -11.09 -15.47
N LYS A 469 35.61 -11.73 -16.40
CA LYS A 469 35.57 -13.19 -16.58
C LYS A 469 36.32 -13.89 -15.43
N GLY A 470 35.69 -14.11 -14.28
CA GLY A 470 36.29 -14.89 -13.18
C GLY A 470 35.43 -15.06 -11.92
N LYS A 471 35.57 -16.20 -11.23
CA LYS A 471 34.87 -16.57 -9.99
C LYS A 471 35.63 -15.97 -8.76
N LEU A 472 34.92 -15.21 -7.90
CA LEU A 472 35.19 -14.56 -6.57
C LEU A 472 36.55 -14.82 -5.87
N PRO A 473 37.22 -13.89 -5.12
CA PRO A 473 36.75 -12.72 -4.34
C PRO A 473 37.36 -11.35 -4.74
N ASN A 474 38.15 -11.26 -5.82
CA ASN A 474 38.60 -9.98 -6.39
C ASN A 474 37.46 -9.15 -7.02
N LYS A 475 36.23 -9.69 -7.02
CA LYS A 475 35.06 -9.21 -7.76
C LYS A 475 34.50 -7.89 -7.22
N TYR A 476 34.62 -7.62 -5.91
CA TYR A 476 33.97 -6.48 -5.26
C TYR A 476 34.85 -5.24 -5.22
N MET A 477 34.26 -4.09 -5.54
CA MET A 477 34.96 -2.81 -5.49
C MET A 477 34.99 -2.30 -4.05
N PRO A 478 36.18 -2.04 -3.47
CA PRO A 478 36.27 -1.43 -2.15
C PRO A 478 35.61 -0.05 -2.12
N ARG A 479 34.86 0.24 -1.06
CA ARG A 479 34.12 1.49 -0.84
C ARG A 479 34.99 2.72 -0.98
N LYS A 480 36.21 2.68 -0.44
CA LYS A 480 37.22 3.75 -0.60
C LYS A 480 37.52 4.15 -2.05
N VAL A 481 37.21 3.31 -3.04
CA VAL A 481 37.42 3.61 -4.47
C VAL A 481 36.36 4.59 -5.00
N TYR A 482 35.11 4.47 -4.56
CA TYR A 482 33.99 5.26 -5.07
C TYR A 482 33.38 6.21 -4.04
N TYR A 483 33.67 6.01 -2.75
CA TYR A 483 33.26 6.88 -1.66
C TYR A 483 34.36 6.92 -0.59
N PRO A 484 35.43 7.70 -0.81
CA PRO A 484 36.54 7.83 0.14
C PRO A 484 36.07 8.29 1.53
N ASN A 485 36.74 7.83 2.59
CA ASN A 485 36.48 8.21 4.00
C ASN A 485 35.11 7.81 4.57
N SER A 486 34.39 6.87 3.95
CA SER A 486 33.13 6.32 4.50
C SER A 486 33.28 4.98 5.20
N ASP A 487 34.51 4.48 5.33
CA ASP A 487 34.76 3.27 6.09
C ASP A 487 34.60 3.62 7.58
N GLY A 488 33.62 2.98 8.23
CA GLY A 488 33.34 3.12 9.65
C GLY A 488 33.59 1.79 10.38
N PRO A 489 33.84 1.81 11.70
CA PRO A 489 33.97 0.59 12.47
C PRO A 489 32.69 -0.25 12.41
N GLY A 490 32.81 -1.55 12.10
CA GLY A 490 31.68 -2.47 11.95
C GLY A 490 30.91 -2.32 10.64
N GLN A 491 31.46 -1.61 9.66
CA GLN A 491 30.89 -1.50 8.32
C GLN A 491 31.75 -2.20 7.29
N ASN A 492 31.13 -3.14 6.59
CA ASN A 492 31.71 -3.83 5.46
C ASN A 492 32.24 -2.86 4.38
N THR A 493 33.56 -2.86 4.19
CA THR A 493 34.26 -1.95 3.26
C THR A 493 33.97 -2.22 1.79
N TYR A 494 33.14 -3.19 1.43
CA TYR A 494 32.74 -3.49 0.05
C TYR A 494 31.26 -3.22 -0.20
N THR A 495 30.47 -2.96 0.84
CA THR A 495 29.05 -2.62 0.67
C THR A 495 28.88 -1.14 0.42
N LEU A 496 27.83 -0.80 -0.33
CA LEU A 496 27.39 0.57 -0.46
C LEU A 496 26.92 1.10 0.90
N PRO A 497 27.37 2.31 1.32
CA PRO A 497 26.93 2.92 2.55
C PRO A 497 25.52 3.50 2.36
N THR A 498 24.53 2.63 2.18
CA THR A 498 23.14 3.01 1.86
C THR A 498 22.56 3.94 2.92
N HIS A 499 22.92 3.80 4.20
CA HIS A 499 22.54 4.73 5.29
C HIS A 499 23.09 6.15 5.15
N LEU A 500 24.23 6.34 4.45
CA LEU A 500 24.77 7.67 4.14
C LEU A 500 24.20 8.22 2.83
N LEU A 501 23.77 7.33 1.93
CA LEU A 501 23.28 7.69 0.61
C LEU A 501 21.77 7.91 0.59
N LEU A 502 21.00 7.17 1.38
CA LEU A 502 19.56 7.17 1.32
C LEU A 502 18.99 7.72 2.61
N ASN A 503 17.96 8.54 2.50
CA ASN A 503 17.20 8.99 3.67
C ASN A 503 16.29 7.86 4.20
N ALA A 504 15.73 8.05 5.40
CA ALA A 504 14.90 7.04 6.05
C ALA A 504 13.68 6.59 5.21
N ARG A 505 13.09 7.48 4.40
CA ARG A 505 11.94 7.16 3.56
C ARG A 505 12.34 6.31 2.35
N GLU A 506 13.50 6.61 1.76
CA GLU A 506 14.09 5.85 0.66
C GLU A 506 14.48 4.44 1.10
N HIS A 507 15.05 4.29 2.30
CA HIS A 507 15.28 2.99 2.95
C HIS A 507 13.98 2.23 3.16
N ALA A 508 12.99 2.87 3.78
CA ALA A 508 11.70 2.24 4.02
C ALA A 508 11.03 1.75 2.73
N ILE A 509 11.20 2.46 1.60
CA ILE A 509 10.70 2.01 0.30
C ILE A 509 11.50 0.81 -0.22
N MET A 510 12.83 0.78 -0.11
CA MET A 510 13.59 -0.40 -0.51
C MET A 510 13.22 -1.64 0.33
N GLU A 511 12.97 -1.42 1.62
CA GLU A 511 12.57 -2.45 2.57
C GLU A 511 11.16 -2.98 2.31
N SER A 512 10.24 -2.07 2.01
CA SER A 512 8.82 -2.37 1.77
C SER A 512 8.52 -2.71 0.32
N PHE A 513 9.38 -2.40 -0.63
CA PHE A 513 9.13 -2.63 -2.05
C PHE A 513 10.43 -3.07 -2.69
N VAL A 514 10.73 -4.35 -2.46
CA VAL A 514 11.92 -5.02 -2.96
C VAL A 514 12.10 -4.73 -4.45
N SER A 515 11.00 -4.60 -5.22
CA SER A 515 10.99 -4.27 -6.65
C SER A 515 11.74 -2.99 -7.06
N TYR A 516 12.01 -2.07 -6.13
CA TYR A 516 12.84 -0.88 -6.37
C TYR A 516 14.34 -1.11 -6.19
N VAL A 517 14.75 -2.21 -5.55
CA VAL A 517 16.18 -2.49 -5.29
C VAL A 517 17.00 -2.50 -6.60
N PRO A 518 16.54 -3.10 -7.72
CA PRO A 518 17.24 -2.96 -9.00
C PRO A 518 17.34 -1.53 -9.48
N HIS A 519 16.30 -0.71 -9.32
CA HIS A 519 16.31 0.68 -9.77
C HIS A 519 17.36 1.49 -9.00
N VAL A 520 17.39 1.33 -7.67
CA VAL A 520 18.41 1.95 -6.81
C VAL A 520 19.81 1.44 -7.18
N ALA A 521 19.97 0.13 -7.36
CA ALA A 521 21.24 -0.47 -7.79
C ALA A 521 21.70 0.09 -9.15
N GLY A 522 20.86 0.09 -10.18
CA GLY A 522 21.22 0.65 -11.49
C GLY A 522 21.55 2.15 -11.42
N GLY A 523 20.83 2.91 -10.61
CA GLY A 523 21.12 4.31 -10.30
C GLY A 523 22.51 4.50 -9.68
N MET A 524 22.82 3.71 -8.64
CA MET A 524 24.12 3.72 -7.96
C MET A 524 25.24 3.26 -8.90
N ALA A 525 25.05 2.23 -9.72
CA ALA A 525 26.05 1.78 -10.69
C ALA A 525 26.40 2.88 -11.70
N ARG A 526 25.39 3.58 -12.24
CA ARG A 526 25.59 4.73 -13.13
C ARG A 526 26.32 5.88 -12.43
N MET A 527 26.01 6.12 -11.16
CA MET A 527 26.65 7.15 -10.34
C MET A 527 28.12 6.82 -10.08
N ILE A 528 28.44 5.60 -9.64
CA ILE A 528 29.81 5.13 -9.42
C ILE A 528 30.61 5.23 -10.73
N ASN A 529 30.04 4.80 -11.85
CA ASN A 529 30.70 4.86 -13.15
C ASN A 529 31.04 6.30 -13.62
N LYS A 530 30.34 7.31 -13.10
CA LYS A 530 30.64 8.73 -13.39
C LYS A 530 31.76 9.29 -12.51
N ILE A 531 31.84 8.85 -11.25
CA ILE A 531 32.77 9.42 -10.26
C ILE A 531 34.12 8.74 -10.32
N VAL A 532 34.12 7.41 -10.48
CA VAL A 532 35.35 6.62 -10.49
C VAL A 532 36.14 7.00 -11.74
N PRO A 533 37.36 7.57 -11.60
CA PRO A 533 38.18 7.97 -12.73
C PRO A 533 38.41 6.80 -13.69
N LYS A 534 38.43 7.06 -15.01
CA LYS A 534 38.58 6.00 -16.03
C LYS A 534 39.90 5.21 -15.89
N ASP A 535 40.93 5.84 -15.36
CA ASP A 535 42.25 5.28 -15.03
C ASP A 535 42.30 4.50 -13.70
N VAL A 536 41.33 4.75 -12.80
CA VAL A 536 41.09 3.99 -11.56
C VAL A 536 39.98 2.94 -11.76
N SER A 537 39.37 2.92 -12.95
CA SER A 537 38.29 2.00 -13.30
C SER A 537 38.72 0.54 -13.25
N CYS A 538 37.76 -0.36 -13.41
CA CYS A 538 37.93 -1.81 -13.42
C CYS A 538 39.11 -2.31 -14.27
N LEU A 539 39.54 -1.58 -15.31
CA LEU A 539 40.77 -1.88 -16.06
C LEU A 539 42.03 -1.99 -15.19
N LYS A 540 42.18 -1.14 -14.17
CA LYS A 540 43.35 -1.16 -13.26
C LYS A 540 43.41 -2.44 -12.42
N PHE A 541 42.26 -3.07 -12.22
CA PHE A 541 42.13 -4.35 -11.53
C PHE A 541 42.14 -5.55 -12.50
N GLY A 542 42.47 -5.33 -13.78
CA GLY A 542 42.59 -6.39 -14.79
C GLY A 542 41.27 -6.81 -15.44
N TYR A 543 40.24 -5.96 -15.41
CA TYR A 543 38.93 -6.29 -15.97
C TYR A 543 38.68 -5.65 -17.34
N ASP A 544 38.15 -6.43 -18.28
CA ASP A 544 37.91 -6.02 -19.67
C ASP A 544 36.82 -4.95 -19.87
N SER A 545 36.05 -4.63 -18.82
CA SER A 545 34.90 -3.73 -18.94
C SER A 545 34.94 -2.59 -17.93
N HIS A 546 34.57 -1.39 -18.38
CA HIS A 546 34.27 -0.26 -17.50
C HIS A 546 32.90 -0.40 -16.80
N LYS A 547 32.22 -1.53 -16.95
CA LYS A 547 30.83 -1.67 -16.48
C LYS A 547 30.83 -2.07 -15.01
N ILE A 548 30.29 -1.19 -14.18
CA ILE A 548 30.01 -1.46 -12.77
C ILE A 548 28.73 -2.30 -12.70
N GLY A 549 28.83 -3.47 -12.09
CA GLY A 549 27.67 -4.29 -11.70
C GLY A 549 27.37 -4.09 -10.21
N ILE A 550 26.12 -4.32 -9.80
CA ILE A 550 25.74 -4.32 -8.38
C ILE A 550 24.99 -5.60 -8.06
N PHE A 551 25.53 -6.37 -7.14
CA PHE A 551 24.88 -7.56 -6.58
C PHE A 551 24.31 -7.23 -5.21
N ALA A 552 23.38 -8.05 -4.71
CA ALA A 552 22.82 -7.84 -3.38
C ALA A 552 22.77 -9.12 -2.55
N SER A 553 23.09 -8.99 -1.26
CA SER A 553 22.61 -9.90 -0.24
C SER A 553 21.51 -9.17 0.51
N TYR A 554 20.27 -9.63 0.38
CA TYR A 554 19.15 -9.05 1.11
C TYR A 554 18.39 -10.15 1.83
N HIS A 555 18.56 -10.22 3.15
CA HIS A 555 17.72 -11.07 3.99
C HIS A 555 16.70 -10.23 4.75
N SER A 556 15.50 -10.76 4.93
CA SER A 556 14.42 -10.09 5.64
C SER A 556 13.62 -11.08 6.46
N LYS A 557 13.19 -10.63 7.63
CA LYS A 557 12.34 -11.38 8.54
C LYS A 557 10.97 -10.70 8.63
N LEU A 558 9.92 -11.50 8.57
CA LEU A 558 8.55 -11.02 8.52
C LEU A 558 7.95 -10.94 9.92
N ASN A 559 7.42 -9.78 10.30
CA ASN A 559 6.77 -9.51 11.59
C ASN A 559 7.66 -9.82 12.82
N ASP A 560 8.98 -9.79 12.64
CA ASP A 560 9.97 -10.25 13.63
C ASP A 560 9.83 -11.74 14.01
N ILE A 561 9.21 -12.56 13.15
CA ILE A 561 8.92 -13.99 13.40
C ILE A 561 9.72 -14.90 12.44
N GLY A 562 10.25 -16.00 12.98
CA GLY A 562 10.87 -17.05 12.18
C GLY A 562 12.32 -16.73 11.80
N ALA A 563 12.71 -17.02 10.57
CA ALA A 563 14.05 -16.77 10.07
C ALA A 563 14.09 -15.52 9.18
N TYR A 564 15.28 -14.92 9.06
CA TYR A 564 15.62 -14.01 7.98
C TYR A 564 15.77 -14.82 6.70
N HIS A 565 14.94 -14.56 5.70
CA HIS A 565 14.98 -15.22 4.41
C HIS A 565 15.67 -14.35 3.37
N ARG A 566 16.52 -14.94 2.53
CA ARG A 566 17.05 -14.22 1.37
C ARG A 566 15.92 -13.89 0.40
N LEU A 567 15.82 -12.63 -0.01
CA LEU A 567 14.82 -12.14 -0.95
C LEU A 567 15.37 -12.01 -2.38
N ILE A 568 16.67 -11.71 -2.52
CA ILE A 568 17.31 -11.40 -3.81
C ILE A 568 18.27 -12.50 -4.22
N ASP A 569 18.16 -12.94 -5.46
CA ASP A 569 19.12 -13.82 -6.13
C ASP A 569 20.48 -13.12 -6.24
N PRO A 570 21.51 -13.60 -5.53
CA PRO A 570 22.81 -12.97 -5.52
C PRO A 570 23.66 -13.27 -6.75
N SER A 571 23.22 -14.16 -7.64
CA SER A 571 23.91 -14.47 -8.90
C SER A 571 23.62 -13.43 -9.99
N VAL A 572 22.64 -12.56 -9.77
CA VAL A 572 22.14 -11.60 -10.74
C VAL A 572 22.74 -10.20 -10.52
N ASP A 573 23.22 -9.57 -11.61
CA ASP A 573 23.62 -8.17 -11.59
C ASP A 573 22.38 -7.26 -11.68
N LEU A 574 22.02 -6.64 -10.57
CA LEU A 574 20.85 -5.77 -10.47
C LEU A 574 20.93 -4.53 -11.36
N ALA A 575 22.14 -4.08 -11.74
CA ALA A 575 22.30 -3.00 -12.70
C ALA A 575 21.98 -3.43 -14.14
N VAL A 576 22.20 -4.71 -14.47
CA VAL A 576 21.74 -5.31 -15.74
C VAL A 576 20.22 -5.42 -15.75
N ILE A 577 19.63 -5.92 -14.65
CA ILE A 577 18.17 -5.98 -14.47
C ILE A 577 17.52 -4.61 -14.64
N ASP A 578 18.07 -3.55 -14.02
CA ASP A 578 17.54 -2.20 -14.19
C ASP A 578 17.58 -1.74 -15.65
N LYS A 579 18.65 -2.09 -16.37
CA LYS A 579 18.76 -1.78 -17.80
C LYS A 579 17.71 -2.52 -18.61
N GLU A 580 17.59 -3.84 -18.45
CA GLU A 580 16.61 -4.66 -19.16
C GLU A 580 15.18 -4.21 -18.87
N ARG A 581 14.92 -3.83 -17.62
CA ARG A 581 13.68 -3.18 -17.20
C ARG A 581 13.42 -1.91 -18.00
N ILE A 582 14.38 -0.97 -18.03
CA ILE A 582 14.26 0.29 -18.80
C ILE A 582 14.02 0.02 -20.29
N ASP A 583 14.78 -0.89 -20.89
CA ASP A 583 14.65 -1.25 -22.31
C ASP A 583 13.24 -1.82 -22.58
N ALA A 584 12.73 -2.66 -21.68
CA ALA A 584 11.39 -3.23 -21.81
C ALA A 584 10.26 -2.22 -21.54
N LEU A 585 10.56 -1.06 -20.92
CA LEU A 585 9.58 0.03 -20.81
C LEU A 585 9.26 0.65 -22.17
N GLU A 586 10.10 0.53 -23.20
CA GLU A 586 9.82 1.09 -24.53
C GLU A 586 8.46 0.64 -25.10
N ASN A 587 7.97 -0.53 -24.70
CA ASN A 587 6.62 -1.00 -25.00
C ASN A 587 5.58 -0.42 -24.02
N LEU A 588 4.82 0.59 -24.47
CA LEU A 588 3.77 1.24 -23.66
C LEU A 588 2.71 0.27 -23.13
N GLN A 589 2.29 -0.74 -23.91
CA GLN A 589 1.24 -1.68 -23.48
C GLN A 589 1.75 -2.56 -22.34
N LEU A 590 2.97 -3.08 -22.49
CA LEU A 590 3.62 -3.88 -21.45
C LEU A 590 3.84 -3.07 -20.18
N ARG A 591 4.25 -1.81 -20.34
CA ARG A 591 4.42 -0.84 -19.26
C ARG A 591 3.12 -0.62 -18.47
N LEU A 592 2.01 -0.37 -19.16
CA LEU A 592 0.70 -0.17 -18.53
C LEU A 592 0.17 -1.45 -17.88
N ALA A 593 0.29 -2.60 -18.54
CA ALA A 593 -0.15 -3.88 -17.99
C ALA A 593 0.59 -4.20 -16.69
N ARG A 594 1.93 -4.10 -16.68
CA ARG A 594 2.75 -4.39 -15.50
C ARG A 594 2.59 -3.36 -14.39
N THR A 595 2.19 -2.13 -14.72
CA THR A 595 1.76 -1.16 -13.71
C THR A 595 0.52 -1.62 -12.98
N ILE A 596 -0.51 -1.98 -13.75
CA ILE A 596 -1.80 -2.38 -13.20
C ILE A 596 -1.64 -3.68 -12.43
N LEU A 597 -0.76 -4.57 -12.91
CA LEU A 597 -0.45 -5.85 -12.28
C LEU A 597 0.63 -5.77 -11.19
N ASP A 598 1.36 -4.65 -11.07
CA ASP A 598 2.46 -4.43 -10.11
C ASP A 598 3.35 -5.68 -10.00
N TYR A 599 3.82 -6.14 -11.17
CA TYR A 599 4.49 -7.43 -11.39
C TYR A 599 5.79 -7.22 -12.20
N PRO A 600 6.90 -7.92 -11.87
CA PRO A 600 8.20 -7.74 -12.53
C PRO A 600 8.22 -8.21 -14.00
N PHE A 601 9.33 -7.94 -14.70
CA PHE A 601 9.50 -8.38 -16.08
C PHE A 601 9.88 -9.87 -16.14
N ASP A 602 9.21 -10.66 -16.98
CA ASP A 602 9.57 -12.07 -17.21
C ASP A 602 11.01 -12.14 -17.73
N GLY A 603 11.81 -13.08 -17.20
CA GLY A 603 13.25 -13.18 -17.49
C GLY A 603 14.14 -12.24 -16.70
N THR A 604 13.57 -11.23 -16.03
CA THR A 604 14.27 -10.37 -15.06
C THR A 604 13.95 -10.79 -13.62
N GLU A 605 13.61 -12.06 -13.40
CA GLU A 605 13.24 -12.50 -12.06
C GLU A 605 14.50 -12.63 -11.21
N TRP A 606 14.71 -11.69 -10.30
CA TRP A 606 15.81 -11.66 -9.33
C TRP A 606 15.29 -11.79 -7.89
N VAL A 607 13.97 -11.82 -7.69
CA VAL A 607 13.38 -12.14 -6.39
C VAL A 607 13.18 -13.64 -6.30
N LEU A 608 13.66 -14.25 -5.23
CA LEU A 608 13.55 -15.70 -5.02
C LEU A 608 12.08 -16.12 -4.84
N LYS A 609 11.73 -17.33 -5.28
CA LYS A 609 10.41 -17.95 -5.10
C LYS A 609 10.35 -18.77 -3.81
N GLY A 610 9.16 -19.11 -3.35
CA GLY A 610 8.98 -19.98 -2.19
C GLY A 610 9.50 -19.41 -0.88
N ILE A 611 9.68 -18.08 -0.82
CA ILE A 611 10.16 -17.40 0.38
C ILE A 611 9.17 -17.65 1.52
N GLY A 612 9.69 -18.07 2.66
CA GLY A 612 8.88 -18.37 3.85
C GLY A 612 8.53 -19.85 4.03
N SER A 613 8.90 -20.74 3.11
CA SER A 613 8.75 -22.21 3.26
C SER A 613 9.31 -22.73 4.61
N MET A 614 10.43 -22.16 5.05
CA MET A 614 11.10 -22.51 6.32
C MET A 614 10.57 -21.82 7.57
N ARG A 615 9.53 -20.98 7.46
CA ARG A 615 9.00 -20.21 8.59
C ARG A 615 8.55 -21.11 9.76
N ASN A 616 7.86 -22.20 9.46
CA ASN A 616 7.34 -23.12 10.49
C ASN A 616 8.48 -23.90 11.19
N HIS A 617 9.51 -24.30 10.44
CA HIS A 617 10.71 -24.91 11.00
C HIS A 617 11.43 -23.92 11.93
N ALA A 618 11.65 -22.68 11.47
CA ALA A 618 12.27 -21.64 12.27
C ALA A 618 11.50 -21.34 13.56
N LEU A 619 10.16 -21.29 13.50
CA LEU A 619 9.29 -21.12 14.67
C LEU A 619 9.43 -22.25 15.71
N THR A 620 9.72 -23.46 15.26
CA THR A 620 9.94 -24.61 16.15
C THR A 620 11.35 -24.60 16.75
N LEU A 621 12.35 -24.22 15.96
CA LEU A 621 13.76 -24.24 16.34
C LEU A 621 14.15 -23.10 17.27
N GLN A 622 13.62 -21.88 17.06
CA GLN A 622 14.03 -20.69 17.80
C GLN A 622 13.87 -20.87 19.33
N PRO A 623 12.72 -21.32 19.88
CA PRO A 623 12.57 -21.51 21.32
C PRO A 623 13.43 -22.62 21.92
N LEU A 624 13.89 -23.58 21.10
CA LEU A 624 14.81 -24.63 21.55
C LEU A 624 16.22 -24.06 21.72
N LEU A 625 16.66 -23.22 20.78
CA LEU A 625 17.95 -22.53 20.88
C LEU A 625 17.98 -21.49 21.99
N GLU A 626 16.91 -20.71 22.16
CA GLU A 626 16.80 -19.73 23.26
C GLU A 626 16.88 -20.42 24.63
N ARG A 627 16.33 -21.64 24.76
CA ARG A 627 16.48 -22.46 25.97
C ARG A 627 17.89 -23.03 26.14
N ARG A 628 18.55 -23.41 25.05
CA ARG A 628 19.93 -23.92 25.05
C ARG A 628 20.96 -22.82 25.35
N PHE A 629 20.69 -21.59 24.93
CA PHE A 629 21.57 -20.44 25.06
C PHE A 629 20.92 -19.30 25.87
N PRO A 630 20.58 -19.54 27.16
CA PRO A 630 19.88 -18.55 27.97
C PRO A 630 20.71 -17.26 28.07
N GLY A 631 20.03 -16.12 27.92
CA GLY A 631 20.64 -14.79 28.00
C GLY A 631 21.32 -14.29 26.71
N ASN A 632 21.32 -15.08 25.64
CA ASN A 632 21.81 -14.66 24.32
C ASN A 632 20.62 -14.39 23.38
N SER A 633 20.79 -13.50 22.41
CA SER A 633 19.77 -13.32 21.36
C SER A 633 20.01 -14.30 20.22
N VAL A 634 18.93 -14.96 19.76
CA VAL A 634 19.00 -15.97 18.70
C VAL A 634 18.36 -15.43 17.44
N HIS A 635 19.12 -15.38 16.34
CA HIS A 635 18.67 -14.93 15.04
C HIS A 635 18.83 -16.06 14.02
N LEU A 636 17.70 -16.56 13.51
CA LEU A 636 17.69 -17.63 12.51
C LEU A 636 17.79 -17.04 11.10
N PHE A 637 18.53 -17.70 10.23
CA PHE A 637 18.63 -17.38 8.81
C PHE A 637 18.26 -18.61 8.01
N ALA A 638 17.44 -18.40 6.98
CA ALA A 638 17.04 -19.42 6.02
C ALA A 638 17.52 -18.97 4.63
N ASP A 639 18.31 -19.82 3.99
CA ASP A 639 18.91 -19.50 2.70
C ASP A 639 19.19 -20.77 1.90
N ARG A 640 19.21 -20.67 0.57
CA ARG A 640 19.47 -21.82 -0.29
C ARG A 640 20.97 -22.06 -0.36
N SER A 641 21.37 -23.33 -0.38
CA SER A 641 22.78 -23.70 -0.42
C SER A 641 23.51 -23.09 -1.63
N SER A 642 22.90 -23.11 -2.82
CA SER A 642 23.45 -22.51 -4.04
C SER A 642 23.63 -20.99 -3.93
N CYS A 643 22.66 -20.29 -3.35
CA CYS A 643 22.74 -18.83 -3.17
C CYS A 643 23.83 -18.44 -2.16
N LEU A 644 24.03 -19.22 -1.09
CA LEU A 644 25.14 -19.05 -0.14
C LEU A 644 26.50 -19.38 -0.76
N ALA A 645 26.56 -20.33 -1.71
CA ALA A 645 27.78 -20.61 -2.48
C ALA A 645 28.15 -19.48 -3.45
N ASP A 646 27.15 -18.77 -3.98
CA ASP A 646 27.36 -17.66 -4.91
C ASP A 646 27.67 -16.35 -4.19
N LEU A 647 26.96 -16.07 -3.10
CA LEU A 647 27.24 -14.93 -2.23
C LEU A 647 27.02 -15.32 -0.76
N PRO A 648 28.13 -15.62 -0.06
CA PRO A 648 28.09 -15.91 1.37
C PRO A 648 27.39 -14.78 2.14
N PHE A 649 26.68 -15.15 3.19
CA PHE A 649 26.20 -14.19 4.16
C PHE A 649 27.40 -13.61 4.90
N TRP A 650 27.50 -12.28 4.91
CA TRP A 650 28.63 -11.59 5.50
C TRP A 650 28.14 -10.49 6.44
N PHE A 651 28.69 -10.49 7.66
CA PHE A 651 28.53 -9.40 8.62
C PHE A 651 29.85 -9.15 9.35
N GLU A 652 30.10 -7.89 9.68
CA GLU A 652 31.22 -7.51 10.54
C GLU A 652 30.81 -7.61 12.00
N THR A 653 31.66 -8.25 12.80
CA THR A 653 31.41 -8.49 14.22
C THR A 653 31.99 -7.37 15.05
N MET A 654 31.18 -6.81 15.94
CA MET A 654 31.51 -5.58 16.67
C MET A 654 32.30 -5.85 17.95
N ASN A 655 33.38 -6.64 17.85
CA ASN A 655 34.17 -7.15 18.98
C ASN A 655 33.35 -7.94 20.00
N ARG A 656 32.24 -8.56 19.58
CA ARG A 656 31.43 -9.44 20.42
C ARG A 656 31.66 -10.90 20.04
N PRO A 657 31.69 -11.81 21.03
CA PRO A 657 31.66 -13.24 20.75
C PRO A 657 30.37 -13.57 19.99
N VAL A 658 30.48 -14.20 18.83
CA VAL A 658 29.33 -14.69 18.06
C VAL A 658 29.44 -16.19 17.96
N ARG A 659 28.36 -16.91 18.27
CA ARG A 659 28.27 -18.34 17.99
C ARG A 659 27.45 -18.54 16.72
N VAL A 660 28.04 -19.26 15.78
CA VAL A 660 27.31 -19.73 14.60
C VAL A 660 26.93 -21.17 14.85
N VAL A 661 25.65 -21.44 14.62
CA VAL A 661 25.03 -22.72 14.91
C VAL A 661 24.39 -23.25 13.63
N SER A 662 24.85 -24.40 13.15
CA SER A 662 24.22 -25.08 12.01
C SER A 662 23.03 -25.89 12.50
N LEU A 663 21.85 -25.72 11.88
CA LEU A 663 20.63 -26.43 12.28
C LEU A 663 20.20 -27.41 11.20
N LEU A 664 19.84 -26.93 10.02
CA LEU A 664 19.30 -27.75 8.93
C LEU A 664 20.09 -27.47 7.65
N THR A 665 20.42 -28.51 6.90
CA THR A 665 21.00 -28.35 5.57
C THR A 665 20.27 -29.24 4.58
N ALA A 666 20.21 -28.79 3.33
CA ALA A 666 19.42 -29.43 2.29
C ALA A 666 19.92 -30.83 1.88
N ASP A 667 21.20 -31.14 2.09
CA ASP A 667 21.88 -32.24 1.39
C ASP A 667 23.12 -32.77 2.16
N GLU A 668 23.14 -32.74 3.50
CA GLU A 668 24.35 -33.00 4.32
C GLU A 668 25.55 -32.06 4.02
N ARG A 669 25.38 -31.07 3.13
CA ARG A 669 26.46 -30.13 2.77
C ARG A 669 26.88 -29.36 4.01
N PRO A 670 28.19 -29.20 4.23
CA PRO A 670 28.67 -28.44 5.36
C PRO A 670 28.42 -26.94 5.15
N LEU A 671 28.12 -26.27 6.24
CA LEU A 671 28.18 -24.82 6.34
C LEU A 671 29.65 -24.43 6.49
N LEU A 672 30.16 -23.62 5.57
CA LEU A 672 31.50 -23.05 5.69
C LEU A 672 31.41 -21.73 6.42
N ILE A 673 32.24 -21.56 7.45
CA ILE A 673 32.35 -20.32 8.19
C ILE A 673 33.79 -19.84 8.09
N GLN A 674 34.01 -18.63 7.61
CA GLN A 674 35.32 -18.00 7.57
C GLN A 674 35.32 -16.80 8.51
N ALA A 675 36.25 -16.79 9.46
CA ALA A 675 36.45 -15.72 10.44
C ALA A 675 37.92 -15.28 10.44
N ASP A 676 38.19 -13.99 10.19
CA ASP A 676 39.54 -13.40 10.05
C ASP A 676 40.52 -14.33 9.29
N ASP A 677 40.12 -14.78 8.10
CA ASP A 677 40.87 -15.69 7.20
C ASP A 677 41.08 -17.14 7.68
N LYS A 678 40.44 -17.57 8.76
CA LYS A 678 40.42 -18.97 9.19
C LYS A 678 39.12 -19.65 8.78
N PRO A 679 39.13 -20.56 7.79
CA PRO A 679 37.95 -21.34 7.44
C PRO A 679 37.71 -22.43 8.48
N ILE A 680 36.44 -22.59 8.86
CA ILE A 680 35.93 -23.63 9.75
C ILE A 680 34.71 -24.25 9.08
N THR A 681 34.74 -25.55 8.90
CA THR A 681 33.67 -26.32 8.27
C THR A 681 32.76 -26.89 9.35
N LEU A 682 31.48 -26.52 9.34
CA LEU A 682 30.46 -27.10 10.19
C LEU A 682 29.64 -28.11 9.41
N PHE A 683 29.69 -29.37 9.83
CA PHE A 683 28.78 -30.38 9.31
C PHE A 683 27.46 -30.35 10.07
N PRO A 684 26.32 -30.46 9.37
CA PRO A 684 25.05 -30.76 10.02
C PRO A 684 25.16 -32.11 10.74
N SER A 685 24.71 -32.19 12.00
CA SER A 685 24.53 -33.46 12.70
C SER A 685 23.03 -33.68 12.91
N PHE A 686 22.32 -34.08 11.85
CA PHE A 686 20.94 -34.51 12.00
C PHE A 686 20.89 -36.03 12.14
N SER A 687 20.60 -36.52 13.34
CA SER A 687 20.06 -37.87 13.50
C SER A 687 18.57 -37.77 13.20
N SER A 688 18.12 -38.33 12.09
CA SER A 688 16.72 -38.28 11.62
C SER A 688 15.69 -38.98 12.53
N LYS A 689 16.08 -39.39 13.74
CA LYS A 689 15.28 -40.26 14.60
C LYS A 689 15.07 -39.81 16.04
N ASP A 690 15.77 -38.79 16.54
CA ASP A 690 15.57 -38.32 17.91
C ASP A 690 15.24 -36.82 17.95
N ASP A 691 14.26 -36.43 18.78
CA ASP A 691 13.91 -35.04 19.09
C ASP A 691 15.08 -34.24 19.71
N SER A 692 16.22 -34.88 19.97
CA SER A 692 17.47 -34.20 20.33
C SER A 692 18.12 -33.62 19.08
N ILE A 693 18.00 -32.30 18.91
CA ILE A 693 18.79 -31.57 17.92
C ILE A 693 20.27 -31.67 18.36
N ASP A 694 21.06 -32.47 17.65
CA ASP A 694 22.51 -32.43 17.79
C ASP A 694 23.00 -31.21 17.00
N VAL A 695 23.62 -30.29 17.72
CA VAL A 695 23.91 -28.95 17.22
C VAL A 695 25.42 -28.80 17.14
N SER A 696 25.92 -28.58 15.93
CA SER A 696 27.30 -28.17 15.72
C SER A 696 27.41 -26.64 15.87
N GLU A 697 28.25 -26.20 16.80
CA GLU A 697 28.45 -24.78 17.13
C GLU A 697 29.92 -24.40 17.09
N VAL A 698 30.20 -23.17 16.66
CA VAL A 698 31.54 -22.59 16.76
C VAL A 698 31.42 -21.17 17.31
N LEU A 699 32.21 -20.90 18.33
CA LEU A 699 32.35 -19.58 18.93
C LEU A 699 33.51 -18.83 18.28
N PHE A 700 33.23 -17.62 17.81
CA PHE A 700 34.22 -16.73 17.21
C PHE A 700 34.31 -15.43 17.98
N ALA A 701 35.54 -15.00 18.24
CA ALA A 701 35.86 -13.61 18.60
C ALA A 701 36.61 -13.02 17.40
N SER A 702 35.85 -12.59 16.40
CA SER A 702 36.38 -12.13 15.12
C SER A 702 36.01 -10.67 14.86
N SER A 703 36.61 -10.05 13.84
CA SER A 703 36.16 -8.76 13.29
C SER A 703 35.14 -8.92 12.15
N SER A 704 35.09 -10.09 11.53
CA SER A 704 34.15 -10.40 10.45
C SER A 704 33.84 -11.89 10.37
N ILE A 705 32.58 -12.23 10.07
CA ILE A 705 32.15 -13.61 9.87
C ILE A 705 31.48 -13.71 8.51
N MET A 706 32.00 -14.62 7.69
CA MET A 706 31.43 -15.01 6.42
C MET A 706 30.87 -16.42 6.55
N ILE A 707 29.62 -16.62 6.17
CA ILE A 707 28.91 -17.90 6.24
C ILE A 707 28.47 -18.27 4.82
N GLY A 708 28.99 -19.37 4.29
CA GLY A 708 28.70 -19.85 2.95
C GLY A 708 28.65 -21.37 2.88
N THR A 709 28.76 -21.90 1.67
CA THR A 709 28.90 -23.35 1.43
C THR A 709 29.96 -23.59 0.37
N ASP A 710 30.49 -24.81 0.31
CA ASP A 710 31.40 -25.21 -0.77
C ASP A 710 30.71 -25.02 -2.13
N LYS A 711 31.42 -24.38 -3.06
CA LYS A 711 30.92 -24.13 -4.41
C LYS A 711 30.99 -25.42 -5.21
N LYS A 712 29.84 -25.98 -5.61
CA LYS A 712 29.80 -27.07 -6.59
C LYS A 712 30.03 -26.49 -8.00
N GLU A 713 30.67 -27.26 -8.88
CA GLU A 713 30.89 -26.91 -10.29
C GLU A 713 29.60 -26.85 -11.13
N THR A 714 28.44 -27.22 -10.57
CA THR A 714 27.20 -27.29 -11.31
C THR A 714 26.59 -25.91 -11.49
N ASP A 715 26.36 -25.52 -12.76
CA ASP A 715 25.74 -24.27 -13.23
C ASP A 715 24.25 -24.12 -12.83
N VAL A 716 23.79 -24.72 -11.72
CA VAL A 716 22.40 -24.62 -11.29
C VAL A 716 22.16 -23.22 -10.74
N PRO A 717 21.29 -22.41 -11.35
CA PRO A 717 21.01 -21.06 -10.88
C PRO A 717 20.31 -21.10 -9.52
N CYS A 718 20.62 -20.13 -8.67
CA CYS A 718 20.07 -19.96 -7.33
C CYS A 718 18.51 -19.94 -7.32
N ILE A 719 17.85 -19.59 -8.43
CA ILE A 719 16.41 -19.35 -8.51
C ILE A 719 15.50 -20.60 -8.55
N GLU A 720 16.00 -21.79 -8.91
CA GLU A 720 15.12 -22.89 -9.40
C GLU A 720 14.47 -23.82 -8.37
N THR A 721 14.96 -23.97 -7.12
CA THR A 721 14.42 -24.97 -6.18
C THR A 721 14.10 -24.42 -4.78
N GLU A 722 12.87 -24.64 -4.31
CA GLU A 722 12.41 -24.35 -2.93
C GLU A 722 12.82 -25.44 -1.93
N ALA A 723 13.22 -26.62 -2.42
CA ALA A 723 13.46 -27.82 -1.62
C ALA A 723 14.81 -27.81 -0.86
N GLU A 724 15.55 -26.70 -0.85
CA GLU A 724 16.95 -26.67 -0.41
C GLU A 724 17.30 -25.53 0.56
N ASP A 725 16.34 -25.07 1.36
CA ASP A 725 16.63 -24.04 2.36
C ASP A 725 17.39 -24.65 3.55
N MET A 726 18.63 -24.20 3.74
CA MET A 726 19.39 -24.43 4.96
C MET A 726 18.92 -23.45 6.03
N ILE A 727 18.94 -23.87 7.31
CA ILE A 727 18.77 -22.97 8.45
C ILE A 727 20.04 -22.98 9.29
N PHE A 728 20.55 -21.80 9.58
CA PHE A 728 21.57 -21.58 10.60
C PHE A 728 21.12 -20.49 11.59
N ALA A 729 21.74 -20.46 12.76
CA ALA A 729 21.50 -19.43 13.77
C ALA A 729 22.77 -18.64 14.07
N LEU A 730 22.58 -17.34 14.30
CA LEU A 730 23.53 -16.49 15.00
C LEU A 730 23.06 -16.35 16.44
N VAL A 731 23.91 -16.70 17.38
CA VAL A 731 23.68 -16.52 18.82
C VAL A 731 24.66 -15.44 19.31
N LEU A 732 24.09 -14.33 19.80
CA LEU A 732 24.80 -13.08 20.09
C LEU A 732 24.76 -12.70 21.57
#